data_AF-A0A1V5GY60-F1
#
_entry.id   AF-A0A1V5GY60-F1
#
_cell.length_a   1.000
_cell.length_b   1.000
_cell.length_c   1.000
_cell.angle_alpha   90.00
_cell.angle_beta   90.00
_cell.angle_gamma   90.00
#
_symmetry.space_group_name_H-M   'P 1'
#
loop_
_entity.id
_entity.type
_entity.pdbx_description
1 polymer ?
#
loop_
_entity_poly.entity_id
_entity_poly.type
_entity_poly.pdbx_seq_one_letter_code
_entity_poly.pdbx_strand_id
1 'polypeptide(L)'
;MDGKLSVVIEDADGNRVRNLLSGQPFAAGQHAVVWDGCDDGGQVMPPGRYAWRAISHPGITPNYLFSFCNDGDPPWRTGTGRDMWGPDHSTLSEAVAGKEWTFLAGTVAESGYAIVAVDAAGVKRMHYNAVHGTGLAMVCLATDDTYLYAAHDGPAWGQRINRQAADWKTSFKLTVTRYDIASGRVVDFPEQGRFAVALEHQAGPGSETPQAPETVLAGLTSHDGKLVVALRHPEALMILDAATGKPLKSLPLPSPGPVRADGAGLVAVSGDRIVRLDPATGAVREIVPAGVLSPAGLAAGPDGAVYVSDRGTHTVRVFGADGRETRPIGRPGGPYTGPWQPERMVNPRGLAISANGWLWVTEARLTPKRACAWELATGRLVKEKYGPTNYGASGAGFDTTDPTRWIGQGTLWKLDFDGRSATPASILGGLFTPSHCGFVRRDGRVFLIGLDGFTTVAELLPDGTRRELAAIGSTHRFCFAMDWNPPAVFVEAFERAYPERKGKHADKGPGFLWVDVNGDGALQAEEFTFSTAAENFAGAYWGHDFADLTIRVPARVGGSVRLVTLAPDGYHPGGAPRYPDLNEACRQAVPIALGGNEIETATDRFGNLICNSDPRMTSFAPDGRVRWQFPNRWTNVHGSHQAPLPETGVMQGALYFLGMAPFDDTADVFVMNGNHGRFFVLTSDGIYLDEMFKDVRMGVAIDAYLIGGECFGGFFARSETDGAYYLQSGHTDYRIFRINGLDRAVRSAGTLDVSAAQVAAAENSLRRAVAEVAEPRRVAVPRVAAAPAVDGDPAEWPEPTPARWDRDGKFPVQAAAAFDDGHLYLCWRVEDNSPFVNQGRDWTLLHKTGDCVDFQFGADSGAPAGRLTPVPGDCRLLIAPTDGQNATPAAILYRYRVPGTAKPMSFVSPWRSTTVDEVVIVREARIAVKRQSGGYCVEAALPLAALGLEAAAGKALAGDFGVIYGDPSGNVNMLRSYWANRATGLVNDVPGETMLMPNLWGRLEFAE
;
A
#
# COMPACT_ATOMS: atom_id res chain seq x y z
N MET A 1 23.90 27.31 9.71
CA MET A 1 23.05 27.19 8.51
C MET A 1 21.63 27.01 8.96
N ASP A 2 20.64 27.42 8.16
CA ASP A 2 19.28 26.90 8.33
C ASP A 2 19.31 25.39 8.04
N GLY A 3 18.62 24.59 8.84
CA GLY A 3 18.68 23.15 8.68
C GLY A 3 17.96 22.38 9.78
N LYS A 4 18.34 21.12 9.91
CA LYS A 4 17.84 20.21 10.94
C LYS A 4 18.99 19.74 11.83
N LEU A 5 18.65 19.46 13.09
CA LEU A 5 19.57 19.03 14.12
C LEU A 5 19.02 17.81 14.84
N SER A 6 19.89 16.82 15.02
CA SER A 6 19.68 15.70 15.92
C SER A 6 20.73 15.69 16.99
N VAL A 7 20.34 15.41 18.23
CA VAL A 7 21.22 15.39 19.40
C VAL A 7 20.89 14.17 20.23
N VAL A 8 21.93 13.46 20.66
CA VAL A 8 21.83 12.28 21.52
C VAL A 8 22.71 12.49 22.74
N ILE A 9 22.25 11.98 23.89
CA ILE A 9 23.00 12.01 25.14
C ILE A 9 23.44 10.59 25.49
N GLU A 10 24.69 10.47 25.92
CA GLU A 10 25.35 9.22 26.29
C GLU A 10 25.94 9.35 27.69
N ASP A 11 25.91 8.25 28.45
CA ASP A 11 26.57 8.19 29.75
C ASP A 11 28.10 8.08 29.62
N ALA A 12 28.80 8.00 30.76
CA ALA A 12 30.26 7.90 30.79
C ALA A 12 30.82 6.62 30.12
N ASP A 13 30.00 5.58 29.99
CA ASP A 13 30.35 4.32 29.34
C ASP A 13 29.99 4.32 27.84
N GLY A 14 29.41 5.41 27.35
CA GLY A 14 28.98 5.58 25.95
C GLY A 14 27.61 4.96 25.65
N ASN A 15 26.85 4.54 26.65
CA ASN A 15 25.52 3.99 26.43
C ASN A 15 24.53 5.11 26.11
N ARG A 16 23.62 4.85 25.17
CA ARG A 16 22.54 5.79 24.82
C ARG A 16 21.60 6.00 26.01
N VAL A 17 21.51 7.25 26.47
CA VAL A 17 20.61 7.69 27.56
C VAL A 17 19.34 8.31 26.99
N ARG A 18 19.50 9.27 26.07
CA ARG A 18 18.37 10.05 25.53
C ARG A 18 18.58 10.33 24.04
N ASN A 19 17.53 10.15 23.27
CA ASN A 19 17.40 10.76 21.94
C ASN A 19 16.79 12.15 22.14
N LEU A 20 17.63 13.17 22.36
CA LEU A 20 17.19 14.50 22.81
C LEU A 20 16.48 15.28 21.70
N LEU A 21 17.03 15.26 20.49
CA LEU A 21 16.41 15.82 19.29
C LEU A 21 16.57 14.83 18.13
N SER A 22 15.54 14.69 17.31
CA SER A 22 15.51 13.83 16.14
C SER A 22 15.00 14.62 14.92
N GLY A 23 15.92 15.14 14.11
CA GLY A 23 15.61 15.84 12.86
C GLY A 23 14.84 17.14 13.03
N GLN A 24 15.06 17.86 14.13
CA GLN A 24 14.28 19.06 14.46
C GLN A 24 14.79 20.28 13.67
N PRO A 25 13.90 21.12 13.11
CA PRO A 25 14.31 22.28 12.33
C PRO A 25 14.86 23.42 13.21
N PHE A 26 15.95 24.05 12.76
CA PHE A 26 16.56 25.22 13.37
C PHE A 26 16.95 26.25 12.30
N ALA A 27 16.76 27.54 12.62
CA ALA A 27 17.31 28.63 11.83
C ALA A 27 18.83 28.72 12.00
N ALA A 28 19.53 29.41 11.11
CA ALA A 28 20.94 29.72 11.29
C ALA A 28 21.13 30.61 12.53
N GLY A 29 22.05 30.24 13.43
CA GLY A 29 22.37 31.04 14.60
C GLY A 29 22.80 30.21 15.80
N GLN A 30 22.94 30.87 16.94
CA GLN A 30 23.14 30.21 18.23
C GLN A 30 21.79 29.78 18.79
N HIS A 31 21.71 28.53 19.24
CA HIS A 31 20.52 27.94 19.86
C HIS A 31 20.90 27.26 21.17
N ALA A 32 19.94 27.22 22.10
CA ALA A 32 20.06 26.47 23.33
C ALA A 32 19.08 25.29 23.30
N VAL A 33 19.58 24.09 23.57
CA VAL A 33 18.77 22.87 23.71
C VAL A 33 18.87 22.42 25.16
N VAL A 34 17.72 22.21 25.80
CA VAL A 34 17.65 21.83 27.22
C VAL A 34 17.32 20.35 27.32
N TRP A 35 18.10 19.63 28.11
CA TRP A 35 17.78 18.27 28.52
C TRP A 35 17.02 18.30 29.85
N ASP A 36 15.90 17.58 29.92
CA ASP A 36 15.04 17.43 31.10
C ASP A 36 15.71 16.61 32.24
N GLY A 37 16.88 16.04 31.99
CA GLY A 37 17.60 15.19 32.93
C GLY A 37 17.08 13.76 32.98
N CYS A 38 16.18 13.36 32.06
CA CYS A 38 15.60 12.04 32.01
C CYS A 38 16.10 11.20 30.83
N ASP A 39 16.03 9.87 30.94
CA ASP A 39 16.22 8.95 29.82
C ASP A 39 15.00 8.93 28.87
N ASP A 40 15.05 8.11 27.80
CA ASP A 40 13.91 7.90 26.88
C ASP A 40 12.69 7.24 27.55
N GLY A 41 12.85 6.66 28.75
CA GLY A 41 11.79 6.07 29.57
C GLY A 41 11.15 7.04 30.56
N GLY A 42 11.62 8.30 30.61
CA GLY A 42 11.16 9.30 31.57
C GLY A 42 11.74 9.13 32.98
N GLN A 43 12.75 8.26 33.16
CA GLN A 43 13.45 8.09 34.43
C GLN A 43 14.53 9.16 34.57
N VAL A 44 14.62 9.78 35.75
CA VAL A 44 15.64 10.81 36.04
C VAL A 44 17.03 10.17 36.12
N MET A 45 18.01 10.80 35.49
CA MET A 45 19.40 10.34 35.44
C MET A 45 20.22 10.82 36.63
N PRO A 46 21.19 10.01 37.10
CA PRO A 46 22.01 10.37 38.25
C PRO A 46 22.94 11.56 37.94
N PRO A 47 23.47 12.24 38.97
CA PRO A 47 24.53 13.23 38.78
C PRO A 47 25.77 12.58 38.18
N GLY A 48 26.42 13.26 37.23
CA GLY A 48 27.58 12.70 36.55
C GLY A 48 27.96 13.47 35.30
N ARG A 49 29.02 12.98 34.65
CA ARG A 49 29.47 13.50 33.36
C ARG A 49 28.81 12.72 32.24
N TYR A 50 28.21 13.44 31.30
CA TYR A 50 27.56 12.90 30.12
C TYR A 50 28.24 13.45 28.86
N ALA A 51 28.18 12.69 27.79
CA ALA A 51 28.58 13.13 26.46
C ALA A 51 27.34 13.42 25.61
N TRP A 52 27.48 14.35 24.66
CA TRP A 52 26.48 14.55 23.62
C TRP A 52 27.14 14.42 22.25
N ARG A 53 26.41 13.81 21.31
CA ARG A 53 26.75 13.77 19.89
C ARG A 53 25.61 14.40 19.11
N ALA A 54 25.94 15.10 18.04
CA ALA A 54 24.95 15.76 17.21
C ALA A 54 25.33 15.73 15.74
N ILE A 55 24.31 15.70 14.88
CA ILE A 55 24.46 15.91 13.44
C ILE A 55 23.53 17.04 13.04
N SER A 56 24.08 18.00 12.31
CA SER A 56 23.31 19.07 11.65
C SER A 56 23.44 18.98 10.14
N HIS A 57 22.37 19.23 9.40
CA HIS A 57 22.37 19.19 7.93
C HIS A 57 21.32 20.18 7.38
N PRO A 58 21.38 20.61 6.11
CA PRO A 58 20.45 21.61 5.54
C PRO A 58 19.01 21.10 5.32
N GLY A 59 18.68 19.89 5.78
CA GLY A 59 17.48 19.12 5.39
C GLY A 59 17.82 18.06 4.34
N ILE A 60 17.34 16.83 4.53
CA ILE A 60 17.50 15.74 3.56
C ILE A 60 16.29 15.75 2.64
N THR A 61 16.52 15.95 1.34
CA THR A 61 15.43 16.09 0.37
C THR A 61 15.58 15.12 -0.80
N PRO A 62 14.53 14.34 -1.11
CA PRO A 62 14.50 13.59 -2.36
C PRO A 62 14.23 14.54 -3.52
N ASN A 63 15.01 14.45 -4.59
CA ASN A 63 14.78 15.15 -5.85
C ASN A 63 14.38 14.14 -6.93
N TYR A 64 13.11 14.20 -7.36
CA TYR A 64 12.58 13.28 -8.37
C TYR A 64 13.26 13.53 -9.73
N LEU A 65 13.78 12.47 -10.35
CA LEU A 65 14.40 12.53 -11.67
C LEU A 65 13.41 12.13 -12.76
N PHE A 66 12.96 10.88 -12.72
CA PHE A 66 11.88 10.32 -13.54
C PHE A 66 11.51 8.93 -13.00
N SER A 67 10.53 8.25 -13.61
CA SER A 67 10.21 6.86 -13.29
C SER A 67 10.37 5.95 -14.50
N PHE A 68 10.54 4.65 -14.23
CA PHE A 68 10.50 3.60 -15.24
C PHE A 68 9.62 2.41 -14.80
N CYS A 69 9.44 1.46 -15.71
CA CYS A 69 8.61 0.26 -15.49
C CYS A 69 7.13 0.59 -15.21
N ASN A 70 6.61 1.59 -15.92
CA ASN A 70 5.19 1.91 -16.09
C ASN A 70 5.10 3.06 -17.11
N ASP A 71 4.52 2.82 -18.29
CA ASP A 71 4.50 3.83 -19.37
C ASP A 71 3.30 4.80 -19.33
N GLY A 72 2.68 4.93 -18.15
CA GLY A 72 1.68 5.96 -17.89
C GLY A 72 2.31 7.34 -17.71
N ASP A 73 1.54 8.39 -17.99
CA ASP A 73 1.98 9.79 -17.84
C ASP A 73 0.95 10.61 -17.03
N PRO A 74 1.17 10.83 -15.72
CA PRO A 74 2.27 10.28 -14.91
C PRO A 74 2.14 8.76 -14.64
N PRO A 75 3.20 8.08 -14.20
CA PRO A 75 3.20 6.62 -14.00
C PRO A 75 2.49 6.16 -12.72
N TRP A 76 1.85 7.08 -12.00
CA TRP A 76 1.01 6.83 -10.83
C TRP A 76 -0.40 7.41 -11.00
N ARG A 77 -1.35 6.95 -10.20
CA ARG A 77 -2.78 7.17 -10.40
C ARG A 77 -3.18 8.59 -10.04
N THR A 78 -3.66 9.34 -11.03
CA THR A 78 -4.20 10.70 -10.90
C THR A 78 -5.62 10.83 -11.42
N GLY A 79 -6.12 9.85 -12.19
CA GLY A 79 -7.46 9.89 -12.80
C GLY A 79 -7.55 10.74 -14.07
N THR A 80 -6.42 11.13 -14.65
CA THR A 80 -6.35 12.03 -15.82
C THR A 80 -6.63 11.34 -17.16
N GLY A 81 -6.62 10.00 -17.19
CA GLY A 81 -6.85 9.21 -18.41
C GLY A 81 -5.56 8.73 -19.06
N ARG A 82 -4.46 9.48 -18.89
CA ARG A 82 -3.12 9.18 -19.45
C ARG A 82 -2.18 8.54 -18.43
N ASP A 83 -2.52 8.68 -17.16
CA ASP A 83 -1.79 8.16 -16.01
C ASP A 83 -1.82 6.64 -15.93
N MET A 84 -0.77 5.98 -15.39
CA MET A 84 -0.66 4.51 -15.21
C MET A 84 -0.89 3.62 -16.45
N TRP A 85 -0.05 2.62 -16.68
CA TRP A 85 -0.19 1.70 -17.82
C TRP A 85 -0.63 0.28 -17.42
N GLY A 86 -1.94 0.07 -17.24
CA GLY A 86 -2.51 -1.28 -17.08
C GLY A 86 -2.55 -1.81 -15.64
N PRO A 87 -2.80 -3.13 -15.47
CA PRO A 87 -3.07 -3.74 -14.16
C PRO A 87 -1.80 -4.14 -13.38
N ASP A 88 -1.82 -3.92 -12.06
CA ASP A 88 -0.74 -4.20 -11.11
C ASP A 88 -0.68 -5.66 -10.64
N HIS A 89 -1.81 -6.36 -10.54
CA HIS A 89 -1.85 -7.77 -10.11
C HIS A 89 -2.02 -8.79 -11.25
N SER A 90 -2.12 -8.32 -12.48
CA SER A 90 -2.27 -9.20 -13.65
C SER A 90 -1.48 -8.68 -14.85
N THR A 91 -1.53 -9.43 -15.95
CA THR A 91 -1.02 -9.01 -17.26
C THR A 91 -2.19 -8.60 -18.14
N LEU A 92 -1.92 -7.80 -19.18
CA LEU A 92 -2.91 -7.57 -20.22
C LEU A 92 -3.11 -8.88 -21.01
N SER A 93 -4.33 -9.38 -21.06
CA SER A 93 -4.68 -10.66 -21.69
C SER A 93 -5.61 -10.51 -22.89
N GLU A 94 -6.22 -9.35 -23.08
CA GLU A 94 -7.21 -9.12 -24.15
C GLU A 94 -6.95 -7.81 -24.88
N ALA A 95 -7.30 -7.78 -26.17
CA ALA A 95 -7.25 -6.57 -26.98
C ALA A 95 -8.41 -6.52 -27.98
N VAL A 96 -8.95 -5.32 -28.22
CA VAL A 96 -9.91 -5.02 -29.31
C VAL A 96 -9.65 -3.62 -29.86
N ALA A 97 -9.87 -3.41 -31.15
CA ALA A 97 -9.75 -2.11 -31.79
C ALA A 97 -11.09 -1.68 -32.40
N GLY A 98 -11.41 -0.40 -32.23
CA GLY A 98 -12.48 0.30 -32.95
C GLY A 98 -11.89 1.22 -34.04
N LYS A 99 -12.69 2.18 -34.49
CA LYS A 99 -12.28 3.14 -35.53
C LYS A 99 -11.12 4.04 -35.10
N GLU A 100 -11.16 4.53 -33.86
CA GLU A 100 -10.20 5.50 -33.34
C GLU A 100 -9.29 4.93 -32.24
N TRP A 101 -9.80 3.97 -31.47
CA TRP A 101 -9.21 3.53 -30.22
C TRP A 101 -8.86 2.05 -30.25
N THR A 102 -7.72 1.70 -29.64
CA THR A 102 -7.40 0.32 -29.31
C THR A 102 -7.43 0.13 -27.81
N PHE A 103 -8.20 -0.85 -27.35
CA PHE A 103 -8.39 -1.18 -25.95
C PHE A 103 -7.61 -2.43 -25.60
N LEU A 104 -6.90 -2.41 -24.48
CA LEU A 104 -6.16 -3.53 -23.92
C LEU A 104 -6.68 -3.78 -22.51
N ALA A 105 -6.97 -5.02 -22.15
CA ALA A 105 -7.52 -5.37 -20.84
C ALA A 105 -6.77 -6.52 -20.17
N GLY A 106 -6.77 -6.47 -18.84
CA GLY A 106 -6.46 -7.55 -17.92
C GLY A 106 -7.49 -7.58 -16.80
N THR A 107 -7.25 -8.40 -15.78
CA THR A 107 -8.29 -8.80 -14.82
C THR A 107 -8.17 -8.07 -13.49
N VAL A 108 -7.11 -8.36 -12.74
CA VAL A 108 -6.91 -7.88 -11.37
C VAL A 108 -6.10 -6.59 -11.39
N ALA A 109 -6.72 -5.50 -11.00
CA ALA A 109 -6.10 -4.19 -10.79
C ALA A 109 -6.58 -3.60 -9.46
N GLU A 110 -5.65 -3.32 -8.55
CA GLU A 110 -5.92 -2.71 -7.25
C GLU A 110 -5.55 -1.22 -7.29
N SER A 111 -4.30 -0.93 -7.64
CA SER A 111 -3.81 0.43 -7.82
C SER A 111 -3.71 0.86 -9.29
N GLY A 112 -3.63 -0.09 -10.21
CA GLY A 112 -3.60 0.15 -11.66
C GLY A 112 -4.96 0.31 -12.32
N TYR A 113 -4.99 0.11 -13.64
CA TYR A 113 -6.21 0.10 -14.45
C TYR A 113 -6.39 -1.23 -15.17
N ALA A 114 -7.55 -1.87 -15.01
CA ALA A 114 -7.85 -3.15 -15.65
C ALA A 114 -7.92 -3.03 -17.17
N ILE A 115 -8.39 -1.90 -17.70
CA ILE A 115 -8.51 -1.63 -19.13
C ILE A 115 -7.87 -0.29 -19.46
N VAL A 116 -7.08 -0.22 -20.53
CA VAL A 116 -6.50 1.00 -21.08
C VAL A 116 -6.85 1.17 -22.54
N ALA A 117 -6.97 2.41 -23.01
CA ALA A 117 -7.18 2.72 -24.42
C ALA A 117 -6.06 3.60 -24.97
N VAL A 118 -5.57 3.26 -26.16
CA VAL A 118 -4.57 4.03 -26.91
C VAL A 118 -5.12 4.58 -28.22
N ASP A 119 -4.61 5.76 -28.59
CA ASP A 119 -4.81 6.35 -29.91
C ASP A 119 -3.93 5.70 -30.99
N ALA A 120 -4.06 6.17 -32.23
CA ALA A 120 -3.25 5.74 -33.38
C ALA A 120 -1.74 6.03 -33.25
N ALA A 121 -1.29 6.82 -32.27
CA ALA A 121 0.14 6.99 -31.97
C ALA A 121 0.64 6.02 -30.88
N GLY A 122 -0.25 5.20 -30.33
CA GLY A 122 0.02 4.31 -29.20
C GLY A 122 0.16 5.07 -27.87
N VAL A 123 -0.42 6.26 -27.77
CA VAL A 123 -0.47 7.04 -26.53
C VAL A 123 -1.73 6.70 -25.78
N LYS A 124 -1.62 6.38 -24.49
CA LYS A 124 -2.77 6.15 -23.63
C LYS A 124 -3.59 7.43 -23.50
N ARG A 125 -4.91 7.34 -23.70
CA ARG A 125 -5.84 8.46 -23.53
C ARG A 125 -6.97 8.18 -22.57
N MET A 126 -7.33 6.92 -22.36
CA MET A 126 -8.45 6.53 -21.50
C MET A 126 -8.12 5.27 -20.71
N HIS A 127 -8.92 5.02 -19.68
CA HIS A 127 -8.87 3.81 -18.88
C HIS A 127 -10.24 3.46 -18.32
N TYR A 128 -10.41 2.20 -17.92
CA TYR A 128 -11.63 1.70 -17.30
C TYR A 128 -11.27 0.66 -16.25
N ASN A 129 -12.11 0.57 -15.22
CA ASN A 129 -12.04 -0.48 -14.20
C ASN A 129 -13.37 -1.22 -14.13
N ALA A 130 -13.30 -2.49 -13.76
CA ALA A 130 -14.49 -3.31 -13.58
C ALA A 130 -15.43 -2.70 -12.53
N VAL A 131 -16.73 -2.72 -12.82
CA VAL A 131 -17.78 -2.22 -11.91
C VAL A 131 -18.06 -3.17 -10.73
N HIS A 132 -17.48 -4.38 -10.75
CA HIS A 132 -17.67 -5.44 -9.76
C HIS A 132 -16.75 -5.32 -8.53
N GLY A 133 -15.82 -4.36 -8.53
CA GLY A 133 -14.72 -4.29 -7.56
C GLY A 133 -13.43 -4.92 -8.11
N THR A 134 -12.51 -5.26 -7.22
CA THR A 134 -11.15 -5.74 -7.55
C THR A 134 -11.17 -7.17 -8.10
N GLY A 135 -11.00 -7.28 -9.44
CA GLY A 135 -10.54 -8.47 -10.15
C GLY A 135 -11.48 -9.68 -10.19
N LEU A 136 -12.14 -9.92 -11.32
CA LEU A 136 -12.68 -11.23 -11.69
C LEU A 136 -11.67 -11.98 -12.55
N ALA A 137 -11.62 -13.32 -12.46
CA ALA A 137 -10.56 -14.13 -13.05
C ALA A 137 -10.42 -14.03 -14.58
N MET A 138 -11.45 -13.60 -15.30
CA MET A 138 -11.45 -13.47 -16.76
C MET A 138 -12.09 -12.17 -17.26
N VAL A 139 -11.57 -11.65 -18.37
CA VAL A 139 -12.15 -10.53 -19.12
C VAL A 139 -12.05 -10.78 -20.63
N CYS A 140 -13.11 -10.45 -21.37
CA CYS A 140 -13.10 -10.38 -22.84
C CYS A 140 -13.73 -9.06 -23.30
N LEU A 141 -13.21 -8.50 -24.40
CA LEU A 141 -13.63 -7.18 -24.88
C LEU A 141 -14.32 -7.25 -26.24
N ALA A 142 -15.26 -6.35 -26.46
CA ALA A 142 -15.81 -6.00 -27.77
C ALA A 142 -16.02 -4.50 -27.85
N THR A 143 -16.08 -3.96 -29.06
CA THR A 143 -16.37 -2.54 -29.24
C THR A 143 -17.25 -2.36 -30.47
N ASP A 144 -18.10 -1.34 -30.44
CA ASP A 144 -18.70 -0.73 -31.62
C ASP A 144 -18.25 0.75 -31.72
N ASP A 145 -18.95 1.56 -32.51
CA ASP A 145 -18.63 2.98 -32.72
C ASP A 145 -18.93 3.86 -31.50
N THR A 146 -19.80 3.41 -30.60
CA THR A 146 -20.28 4.18 -29.43
C THR A 146 -19.73 3.60 -28.13
N TYR A 147 -19.65 2.28 -28.04
CA TYR A 147 -19.49 1.57 -26.79
C TYR A 147 -18.34 0.57 -26.80
N LEU A 148 -17.59 0.57 -25.69
CA LEU A 148 -16.74 -0.54 -25.28
C LEU A 148 -17.56 -1.48 -24.39
N TYR A 149 -17.51 -2.78 -24.67
CA TYR A 149 -18.12 -3.83 -23.86
C TYR A 149 -17.04 -4.68 -23.22
N ALA A 150 -17.21 -5.00 -21.94
CA ALA A 150 -16.32 -5.89 -21.20
C ALA A 150 -17.14 -6.99 -20.51
N ALA A 151 -16.95 -8.23 -20.97
CA ALA A 151 -17.49 -9.41 -20.30
C ALA A 151 -16.53 -9.89 -19.22
N HIS A 152 -17.03 -10.22 -18.04
CA HIS A 152 -16.24 -10.74 -16.93
C HIS A 152 -16.83 -12.04 -16.41
N ASP A 153 -15.97 -12.93 -15.89
CA ASP A 153 -16.36 -14.23 -15.35
C ASP A 153 -15.33 -14.77 -14.35
N GLY A 154 -15.75 -15.74 -13.55
CA GLY A 154 -14.93 -16.48 -12.60
C GLY A 154 -14.86 -15.90 -11.19
N PRO A 155 -13.97 -16.47 -10.35
CA PRO A 155 -13.85 -16.04 -8.97
C PRO A 155 -13.34 -14.61 -8.85
N ALA A 156 -13.84 -13.91 -7.84
CA ALA A 156 -13.29 -12.63 -7.42
C ALA A 156 -11.93 -12.84 -6.75
N TRP A 157 -11.05 -11.85 -6.85
CA TRP A 157 -9.76 -11.89 -6.19
C TRP A 157 -9.93 -12.02 -4.67
N GLY A 158 -9.18 -12.95 -4.07
CA GLY A 158 -9.28 -13.28 -2.64
C GLY A 158 -10.51 -14.13 -2.24
N GLN A 159 -11.37 -14.53 -3.18
CA GLN A 159 -12.55 -15.34 -2.87
C GLN A 159 -12.13 -16.73 -2.34
N ARG A 160 -12.53 -17.05 -1.11
CA ARG A 160 -12.27 -18.34 -0.48
C ARG A 160 -13.33 -19.36 -0.88
N ILE A 161 -12.91 -20.42 -1.56
CA ILE A 161 -13.74 -21.59 -1.88
C ILE A 161 -13.08 -22.80 -1.22
N ASN A 162 -13.84 -23.55 -0.42
CA ASN A 162 -13.35 -24.76 0.25
C ASN A 162 -13.23 -25.93 -0.74
N ARG A 163 -12.19 -25.90 -1.58
CA ARG A 163 -11.94 -26.94 -2.59
C ARG A 163 -11.54 -28.30 -2.00
N GLN A 164 -11.36 -28.40 -0.68
CA GLN A 164 -11.05 -29.66 0.00
C GLN A 164 -12.31 -30.50 0.27
N ALA A 165 -13.50 -29.91 0.26
CA ALA A 165 -14.75 -30.67 0.38
C ALA A 165 -15.01 -31.46 -0.91
N ALA A 166 -15.26 -32.77 -0.82
CA ALA A 166 -15.41 -33.64 -1.98
C ALA A 166 -16.58 -33.25 -2.91
N ASP A 167 -17.59 -32.56 -2.39
CA ASP A 167 -18.80 -32.11 -3.06
C ASP A 167 -18.89 -30.58 -3.13
N TRP A 168 -17.75 -29.88 -3.06
CA TRP A 168 -17.75 -28.42 -3.13
C TRP A 168 -18.46 -27.94 -4.41
N LYS A 169 -19.20 -26.84 -4.28
CA LYS A 169 -19.83 -26.16 -5.41
C LYS A 169 -19.93 -24.67 -5.14
N THR A 170 -19.87 -23.89 -6.20
CA THR A 170 -20.05 -22.44 -6.13
C THR A 170 -20.72 -21.93 -7.41
N SER A 171 -21.39 -20.79 -7.32
CA SER A 171 -22.07 -20.15 -8.45
C SER A 171 -21.29 -18.91 -8.88
N PHE A 172 -21.09 -18.76 -10.17
CA PHE A 172 -20.44 -17.61 -10.79
C PHE A 172 -21.39 -16.95 -11.78
N LYS A 173 -21.24 -15.63 -11.94
CA LYS A 173 -22.01 -14.82 -12.87
C LYS A 173 -21.10 -14.33 -13.98
N LEU A 174 -21.44 -14.66 -15.22
CA LEU A 174 -20.89 -14.02 -16.38
C LEU A 174 -21.64 -12.72 -16.61
N THR A 175 -20.94 -11.60 -16.50
CA THR A 175 -21.53 -10.27 -16.61
C THR A 175 -20.97 -9.52 -17.81
N VAL A 176 -21.74 -8.59 -18.36
CA VAL A 176 -21.32 -7.68 -19.42
C VAL A 176 -21.51 -6.25 -18.95
N THR A 177 -20.43 -5.47 -18.97
CA THR A 177 -20.45 -4.03 -18.70
C THR A 177 -20.28 -3.27 -20.01
N ARG A 178 -20.91 -2.09 -20.11
CA ARG A 178 -20.79 -1.20 -21.27
C ARG A 178 -20.29 0.16 -20.84
N TYR A 179 -19.33 0.71 -21.58
CA TYR A 179 -18.78 2.04 -21.39
C TYR A 179 -18.98 2.87 -22.65
N ASP A 180 -19.46 4.10 -22.51
CA ASP A 180 -19.48 5.08 -23.59
C ASP A 180 -18.05 5.54 -23.87
N ILE A 181 -17.60 5.36 -25.12
CA ILE A 181 -16.21 5.62 -25.51
C ILE A 181 -15.90 7.12 -25.42
N ALA A 182 -16.84 7.98 -25.80
CA ALA A 182 -16.60 9.43 -25.87
C ALA A 182 -16.41 10.05 -24.48
N SER A 183 -17.21 9.63 -23.50
CA SER A 183 -17.17 10.16 -22.13
C SER A 183 -16.34 9.31 -21.16
N GLY A 184 -16.00 8.07 -21.53
CA GLY A 184 -15.33 7.11 -20.64
C GLY A 184 -16.22 6.57 -19.52
N ARG A 185 -17.53 6.82 -19.55
CA ARG A 185 -18.47 6.50 -18.45
C ARG A 185 -19.14 5.15 -18.65
N VAL A 186 -19.40 4.47 -17.54
CA VAL A 186 -20.30 3.30 -17.53
C VAL A 186 -21.69 3.74 -17.97
N VAL A 187 -22.31 2.95 -18.85
CA VAL A 187 -23.69 3.16 -19.30
C VAL A 187 -24.54 1.96 -18.93
N ASP A 188 -25.59 2.23 -18.16
CA ASP A 188 -26.51 1.21 -17.69
C ASP A 188 -27.25 0.53 -18.85
N PHE A 189 -27.58 -0.74 -18.63
CA PHE A 189 -28.57 -1.46 -19.42
C PHE A 189 -29.96 -1.12 -18.88
N PRO A 190 -30.92 -0.70 -19.73
CA PRO A 190 -32.21 -0.14 -19.31
C PRO A 190 -33.02 -0.94 -18.28
N GLU A 191 -32.79 -2.25 -18.17
CA GLU A 191 -33.48 -3.14 -17.24
C GLU A 191 -32.57 -4.00 -16.34
N GLN A 192 -31.25 -3.99 -16.58
CA GLN A 192 -30.29 -4.80 -15.80
C GLN A 192 -29.37 -3.94 -14.91
N GLY A 193 -29.38 -2.63 -15.09
CA GLY A 193 -28.54 -1.69 -14.33
C GLY A 193 -27.12 -1.63 -14.87
N ARG A 194 -26.13 -1.41 -13.98
CA ARG A 194 -24.73 -1.12 -14.36
C ARG A 194 -24.02 -2.21 -15.16
N PHE A 195 -24.47 -3.45 -15.04
CA PHE A 195 -23.99 -4.57 -15.84
C PHE A 195 -25.14 -5.54 -16.10
N ALA A 196 -25.12 -6.18 -17.27
CA ALA A 196 -26.03 -7.27 -17.60
C ALA A 196 -25.48 -8.60 -17.07
N VAL A 197 -26.33 -9.43 -16.47
CA VAL A 197 -25.98 -10.83 -16.13
C VAL A 197 -26.39 -11.68 -17.33
N ALA A 198 -25.41 -12.10 -18.12
CA ALA A 198 -25.67 -12.86 -19.34
C ALA A 198 -25.89 -14.36 -19.06
N LEU A 199 -25.18 -14.90 -18.05
CA LEU A 199 -25.30 -16.29 -17.62
C LEU A 199 -24.92 -16.43 -16.15
N GLU A 200 -25.62 -17.30 -15.42
CA GLU A 200 -25.19 -17.81 -14.12
C GLU A 200 -24.88 -19.30 -14.29
N HIS A 201 -23.72 -19.74 -13.80
CA HIS A 201 -23.27 -21.13 -13.90
C HIS A 201 -22.69 -21.63 -12.58
N GLN A 202 -22.67 -22.95 -12.40
CA GLN A 202 -22.06 -23.58 -11.23
C GLN A 202 -20.81 -24.36 -11.60
N ALA A 203 -19.81 -24.28 -10.73
CA ALA A 203 -18.59 -25.06 -10.82
C ALA A 203 -18.41 -25.92 -9.56
N GLY A 204 -17.68 -27.02 -9.71
CA GLY A 204 -17.31 -27.93 -8.64
C GLY A 204 -18.02 -29.29 -8.73
N PRO A 205 -17.46 -30.34 -8.11
CA PRO A 205 -17.95 -31.72 -8.20
C PRO A 205 -19.39 -31.90 -7.71
N GLY A 206 -19.87 -31.06 -6.78
CA GLY A 206 -21.26 -31.12 -6.29
C GLY A 206 -22.27 -30.29 -7.09
N SER A 207 -21.85 -29.62 -8.17
CA SER A 207 -22.74 -28.80 -9.01
C SER A 207 -23.60 -29.65 -9.96
N GLU A 208 -24.65 -29.04 -10.53
CA GLU A 208 -25.44 -29.68 -11.59
C GLU A 208 -24.66 -29.86 -12.91
N THR A 209 -23.53 -29.17 -13.04
CA THR A 209 -22.62 -29.22 -14.20
C THR A 209 -21.17 -29.45 -13.75
N PRO A 210 -20.81 -30.63 -13.20
CA PRO A 210 -19.49 -30.90 -12.63
C PRO A 210 -18.31 -30.69 -13.60
N GLN A 211 -18.59 -30.77 -14.90
CA GLN A 211 -17.63 -30.56 -15.99
C GLN A 211 -17.41 -29.08 -16.34
N ALA A 212 -18.22 -28.15 -15.83
CA ALA A 212 -18.07 -26.73 -16.10
C ALA A 212 -16.83 -26.18 -15.36
N PRO A 213 -15.94 -25.45 -16.06
CA PRO A 213 -14.82 -24.78 -15.41
C PRO A 213 -15.30 -23.61 -14.53
N GLU A 214 -14.45 -23.13 -13.63
CA GLU A 214 -14.74 -21.93 -12.84
C GLU A 214 -14.94 -20.68 -13.73
N THR A 215 -14.37 -20.68 -14.94
CA THR A 215 -14.56 -19.63 -15.97
C THR A 215 -15.03 -20.25 -17.28
N VAL A 216 -16.25 -19.95 -17.69
CA VAL A 216 -16.85 -20.38 -18.96
C VAL A 216 -16.63 -19.37 -20.08
N LEU A 217 -16.38 -18.09 -19.78
CA LEU A 217 -16.08 -17.06 -20.78
C LEU A 217 -14.80 -17.38 -21.58
N ALA A 218 -14.89 -17.32 -22.91
CA ALA A 218 -13.77 -17.60 -23.81
C ALA A 218 -13.49 -16.50 -24.86
N GLY A 219 -14.45 -15.62 -25.12
CA GLY A 219 -14.34 -14.57 -26.11
C GLY A 219 -15.58 -13.69 -26.16
N LEU A 220 -15.41 -12.48 -26.68
CA LEU A 220 -16.49 -11.51 -26.90
C LEU A 220 -16.24 -10.78 -28.23
N THR A 221 -17.30 -10.53 -29.00
CA THR A 221 -17.25 -9.62 -30.15
C THR A 221 -18.59 -8.92 -30.36
N SER A 222 -18.58 -7.78 -31.06
CA SER A 222 -19.78 -7.05 -31.46
C SER A 222 -19.99 -7.22 -32.96
N HIS A 223 -21.22 -7.49 -33.37
CA HIS A 223 -21.59 -7.70 -34.78
C HIS A 223 -23.07 -7.36 -34.99
N ASP A 224 -23.37 -6.43 -35.90
CA ASP A 224 -24.72 -6.03 -36.31
C ASP A 224 -25.68 -5.74 -35.14
N GLY A 225 -25.24 -4.90 -34.19
CA GLY A 225 -26.03 -4.50 -33.01
C GLY A 225 -26.22 -5.60 -31.96
N LYS A 226 -25.45 -6.69 -32.06
CA LYS A 226 -25.47 -7.83 -31.13
C LYS A 226 -24.09 -8.07 -30.54
N LEU A 227 -24.06 -8.66 -29.35
CA LEU A 227 -22.84 -9.19 -28.77
C LEU A 227 -22.82 -10.70 -28.92
N VAL A 228 -21.66 -11.26 -29.27
CA VAL A 228 -21.46 -12.71 -29.36
C VAL A 228 -20.44 -13.12 -28.30
N VAL A 229 -20.89 -13.92 -27.35
CA VAL A 229 -20.12 -14.44 -26.22
C VAL A 229 -19.77 -15.90 -26.49
N ALA A 230 -18.49 -16.22 -26.54
CA ALA A 230 -18.02 -17.60 -26.64
C ALA A 230 -17.95 -18.25 -25.25
N LEU A 231 -18.57 -19.42 -25.10
CA LEU A 231 -18.77 -20.11 -23.82
C LEU A 231 -18.21 -21.53 -23.84
N ARG A 232 -17.16 -21.81 -23.04
CA ARG A 232 -16.58 -23.16 -22.86
C ARG A 232 -17.57 -24.18 -22.34
N HIS A 233 -18.60 -23.71 -21.64
CA HIS A 233 -19.75 -24.50 -21.21
C HIS A 233 -20.99 -23.60 -21.31
N PRO A 234 -22.06 -24.00 -22.01
CA PRO A 234 -22.33 -25.32 -22.60
C PRO A 234 -21.79 -25.52 -24.03
N GLU A 235 -20.60 -25.03 -24.37
CA GLU A 235 -19.97 -25.12 -25.71
C GLU A 235 -20.80 -24.46 -26.82
N ALA A 236 -20.97 -23.13 -26.71
CA ALA A 236 -21.76 -22.37 -27.65
C ALA A 236 -21.24 -20.93 -27.84
N LEU A 237 -21.69 -20.32 -28.93
CA LEU A 237 -21.70 -18.86 -29.12
C LEU A 237 -23.08 -18.33 -28.69
N MET A 238 -23.15 -17.69 -27.54
CA MET A 238 -24.36 -17.03 -27.05
C MET A 238 -24.47 -15.63 -27.67
N ILE A 239 -25.62 -15.33 -28.26
CA ILE A 239 -25.90 -14.04 -28.88
C ILE A 239 -26.78 -13.23 -27.94
N LEU A 240 -26.31 -12.03 -27.58
CA LEU A 240 -27.03 -11.05 -26.78
C LEU A 240 -27.46 -9.86 -27.64
N ASP A 241 -28.57 -9.24 -27.28
CA ASP A 241 -28.91 -7.91 -27.76
C ASP A 241 -27.97 -6.88 -27.11
N ALA A 242 -27.26 -6.07 -27.91
CA ALA A 242 -26.25 -5.15 -27.38
C ALA A 242 -26.86 -3.97 -26.59
N ALA A 243 -28.12 -3.61 -26.85
CA ALA A 243 -28.79 -2.50 -26.18
C ALA A 243 -29.29 -2.88 -24.78
N THR A 244 -29.76 -4.12 -24.60
CA THR A 244 -30.40 -4.61 -23.37
C THR A 244 -29.57 -5.64 -22.60
N GLY A 245 -28.54 -6.22 -23.23
CA GLY A 245 -27.71 -7.28 -22.66
C GLY A 245 -28.43 -8.60 -22.48
N LYS A 246 -29.63 -8.76 -23.03
CA LYS A 246 -30.45 -9.97 -22.88
C LYS A 246 -30.05 -11.06 -23.89
N PRO A 247 -29.99 -12.33 -23.48
CA PRO A 247 -29.79 -13.44 -24.41
C PRO A 247 -30.90 -13.55 -25.44
N LEU A 248 -30.54 -13.72 -26.71
CA LEU A 248 -31.44 -13.88 -27.85
C LEU A 248 -31.49 -15.34 -28.35
N LYS A 249 -30.32 -15.92 -28.61
CA LYS A 249 -30.16 -17.31 -29.07
C LYS A 249 -28.72 -17.79 -28.81
N SER A 250 -28.50 -19.10 -28.94
CA SER A 250 -27.17 -19.70 -28.89
C SER A 250 -26.92 -20.56 -30.13
N LEU A 251 -25.69 -20.55 -30.62
CA LEU A 251 -25.23 -21.37 -31.74
C LEU A 251 -24.22 -22.40 -31.21
N PRO A 252 -24.38 -23.70 -31.47
CA PRO A 252 -23.42 -24.70 -31.03
C PRO A 252 -22.04 -24.46 -31.62
N LEU A 253 -21.00 -24.51 -30.79
CA LEU A 253 -19.61 -24.48 -31.25
C LEU A 253 -18.75 -25.30 -30.27
N PRO A 254 -18.16 -26.42 -30.71
CA PRO A 254 -17.33 -27.25 -29.83
C PRO A 254 -16.11 -26.48 -29.31
N SER A 255 -15.82 -26.63 -28.01
CA SER A 255 -14.68 -26.08 -27.29
C SER A 255 -14.30 -24.66 -27.72
N PRO A 256 -15.24 -23.70 -27.62
CA PRO A 256 -15.07 -22.39 -28.22
C PRO A 256 -14.01 -21.59 -27.48
N GLY A 257 -13.22 -20.84 -28.26
CA GLY A 257 -12.20 -19.90 -27.78
C GLY A 257 -12.51 -18.46 -28.17
N PRO A 258 -11.48 -17.62 -28.41
CA PRO A 258 -11.66 -16.27 -28.92
C PRO A 258 -12.51 -16.22 -30.20
N VAL A 259 -13.35 -15.19 -30.30
CA VAL A 259 -14.24 -14.93 -31.45
C VAL A 259 -14.14 -13.46 -31.86
N ARG A 260 -14.19 -13.19 -33.17
CA ARG A 260 -14.15 -11.84 -33.75
C ARG A 260 -15.10 -11.72 -34.94
N ALA A 261 -15.72 -10.57 -35.10
CA ALA A 261 -16.40 -10.22 -36.35
C ALA A 261 -15.37 -10.11 -37.49
N ASP A 262 -15.76 -10.58 -38.68
CA ASP A 262 -14.97 -10.49 -39.90
C ASP A 262 -15.89 -10.08 -41.07
N GLY A 263 -16.19 -8.78 -41.12
CA GLY A 263 -17.18 -8.24 -42.06
C GLY A 263 -18.60 -8.74 -41.74
N ALA A 264 -19.19 -9.47 -42.69
CA ALA A 264 -20.57 -9.97 -42.60
C ALA A 264 -20.74 -11.25 -41.76
N GLY A 265 -19.66 -11.82 -41.23
CA GLY A 265 -19.70 -13.05 -40.43
C GLY A 265 -18.77 -13.00 -39.22
N LEU A 266 -18.48 -14.17 -38.65
CA LEU A 266 -17.60 -14.35 -37.51
C LEU A 266 -16.44 -15.27 -37.87
N VAL A 267 -15.30 -15.06 -37.21
CA VAL A 267 -14.20 -16.01 -37.12
C VAL A 267 -14.00 -16.40 -35.65
N ALA A 268 -13.82 -17.68 -35.37
CA ALA A 268 -13.72 -18.20 -34.02
C ALA A 268 -12.70 -19.33 -33.91
N VAL A 269 -12.15 -19.49 -32.71
CA VAL A 269 -11.42 -20.68 -32.30
C VAL A 269 -12.42 -21.76 -31.86
N SER A 270 -12.23 -22.99 -32.34
CA SER A 270 -12.99 -24.19 -31.92
C SER A 270 -12.00 -25.31 -31.64
N GLY A 271 -11.71 -25.54 -30.35
CA GLY A 271 -10.57 -26.34 -29.92
C GLY A 271 -9.24 -25.72 -30.36
N ASP A 272 -8.52 -26.40 -31.23
CA ASP A 272 -7.29 -25.95 -31.86
C ASP A 272 -7.46 -25.57 -33.36
N ARG A 273 -8.71 -25.51 -33.83
CA ARG A 273 -9.09 -25.10 -35.19
C ARG A 273 -9.44 -23.63 -35.24
N ILE A 274 -9.35 -23.05 -36.44
CA ILE A 274 -9.96 -21.77 -36.77
C ILE A 274 -11.13 -22.01 -37.73
N VAL A 275 -12.29 -21.45 -37.41
CA VAL A 275 -13.52 -21.59 -38.21
C VAL A 275 -14.12 -20.23 -38.53
N ARG A 276 -14.81 -20.15 -39.66
CA ARG A 276 -15.71 -19.05 -40.01
C ARG A 276 -17.15 -19.49 -39.78
N LEU A 277 -17.97 -18.61 -39.21
CA LEU A 277 -19.37 -18.87 -38.92
C LEU A 277 -20.27 -17.74 -39.41
N ASP A 278 -21.41 -18.10 -39.99
CA ASP A 278 -22.50 -17.18 -40.28
C ASP A 278 -23.44 -17.09 -39.06
N PRO A 279 -23.55 -15.92 -38.40
CA PRO A 279 -24.37 -15.77 -37.19
C PRO A 279 -25.89 -15.81 -37.46
N ALA A 280 -26.33 -15.62 -38.70
CA ALA A 280 -27.74 -15.72 -39.08
C ALA A 280 -28.16 -17.19 -39.18
N THR A 281 -27.40 -17.99 -39.94
CA THR A 281 -27.72 -19.40 -40.25
C THR A 281 -27.11 -20.42 -39.29
N GLY A 282 -26.02 -20.06 -38.60
CA GLY A 282 -25.22 -20.98 -37.80
C GLY A 282 -24.28 -21.87 -38.62
N ALA A 283 -24.14 -21.65 -39.93
CA ALA A 283 -23.25 -22.44 -40.77
C ALA A 283 -21.78 -22.24 -40.38
N VAL A 284 -21.05 -23.34 -40.17
CA VAL A 284 -19.62 -23.34 -39.78
C VAL A 284 -18.79 -23.87 -40.95
N ARG A 285 -17.69 -23.19 -41.26
CA ARG A 285 -16.66 -23.63 -42.20
C ARG A 285 -15.29 -23.60 -41.54
N GLU A 286 -14.61 -24.73 -41.51
CA GLU A 286 -13.20 -24.79 -41.10
C GLU A 286 -12.31 -24.05 -42.11
N ILE A 287 -11.36 -23.28 -41.58
CA ILE A 287 -10.34 -22.60 -42.39
C ILE A 287 -8.91 -23.01 -42.00
N VAL A 288 -8.65 -23.29 -40.72
CA VAL A 288 -7.37 -23.87 -40.27
C VAL A 288 -7.65 -25.15 -39.51
N PRO A 289 -7.06 -26.30 -39.91
CA PRO A 289 -7.33 -27.59 -39.29
C PRO A 289 -6.66 -27.72 -37.91
N ALA A 290 -7.12 -28.73 -37.16
CA ALA A 290 -6.59 -29.11 -35.86
C ALA A 290 -5.10 -29.54 -35.94
N GLY A 291 -4.38 -29.44 -34.83
CA GLY A 291 -2.97 -29.84 -34.70
C GLY A 291 -1.96 -28.84 -35.28
N VAL A 292 -2.42 -27.74 -35.90
CA VAL A 292 -1.53 -26.73 -36.50
C VAL A 292 -1.16 -25.62 -35.51
N LEU A 293 -2.03 -25.33 -34.52
CA LEU A 293 -1.94 -24.16 -33.64
C LEU A 293 -2.18 -24.54 -32.17
N SER A 294 -1.69 -23.69 -31.25
CA SER A 294 -2.16 -23.61 -29.88
C SER A 294 -2.77 -22.21 -29.63
N PRO A 295 -3.99 -21.95 -30.13
CA PRO A 295 -4.55 -20.60 -30.18
C PRO A 295 -4.83 -20.02 -28.79
N ALA A 296 -4.52 -18.73 -28.61
CA ALA A 296 -4.85 -17.97 -27.39
C ALA A 296 -5.56 -16.64 -27.64
N GLY A 297 -5.40 -16.05 -28.83
CA GLY A 297 -6.04 -14.80 -29.22
C GLY A 297 -6.24 -14.76 -30.73
N LEU A 298 -7.15 -13.90 -31.18
CA LEU A 298 -7.65 -13.88 -32.55
C LEU A 298 -7.93 -12.45 -32.99
N ALA A 299 -7.53 -12.10 -34.22
CA ALA A 299 -7.94 -10.88 -34.91
C ALA A 299 -8.25 -11.17 -36.38
N ALA A 300 -9.27 -10.48 -36.92
CA ALA A 300 -9.62 -10.53 -38.33
C ALA A 300 -9.00 -9.33 -39.06
N GLY A 301 -8.34 -9.60 -40.19
CA GLY A 301 -7.74 -8.61 -41.07
C GLY A 301 -8.74 -8.05 -42.09
N PRO A 302 -8.50 -6.84 -42.62
CA PRO A 302 -9.41 -6.18 -43.57
C PRO A 302 -9.53 -6.89 -44.93
N ASP A 303 -8.62 -7.81 -45.23
CA ASP A 303 -8.55 -8.64 -46.44
C ASP A 303 -9.07 -10.07 -46.22
N GLY A 304 -9.71 -10.33 -45.07
CA GLY A 304 -10.13 -11.67 -44.65
C GLY A 304 -8.99 -12.55 -44.14
N ALA A 305 -7.78 -12.00 -43.95
CA ALA A 305 -6.72 -12.70 -43.23
C ALA A 305 -7.10 -12.89 -41.75
N VAL A 306 -6.52 -13.91 -41.12
CA VAL A 306 -6.75 -14.23 -39.70
C VAL A 306 -5.41 -14.29 -38.99
N TYR A 307 -5.32 -13.55 -37.88
CA TYR A 307 -4.14 -13.46 -37.04
C TYR A 307 -4.41 -14.21 -35.74
N VAL A 308 -3.53 -15.14 -35.39
CA VAL A 308 -3.72 -16.02 -34.24
C VAL A 308 -2.49 -15.97 -33.34
N SER A 309 -2.68 -15.62 -32.07
CA SER A 309 -1.62 -15.78 -31.06
C SER A 309 -1.42 -17.26 -30.81
N ASP A 310 -0.24 -17.77 -31.15
CA ASP A 310 0.11 -19.17 -30.99
C ASP A 310 1.00 -19.37 -29.77
N ARG A 311 0.47 -20.08 -28.76
CA ARG A 311 1.20 -20.41 -27.53
C ARG A 311 2.31 -21.42 -27.77
N GLY A 312 2.22 -22.23 -28.82
CA GLY A 312 3.23 -23.25 -29.12
C GLY A 312 4.54 -22.62 -29.57
N THR A 313 4.47 -21.70 -30.52
CA THR A 313 5.66 -21.00 -31.04
C THR A 313 6.00 -19.71 -30.30
N HIS A 314 5.06 -19.16 -29.52
CA HIS A 314 5.11 -17.82 -28.94
C HIS A 314 5.23 -16.71 -29.99
N THR A 315 4.51 -16.87 -31.10
CA THR A 315 4.43 -15.88 -32.19
C THR A 315 2.96 -15.60 -32.55
N VAL A 316 2.72 -14.60 -33.40
CA VAL A 316 1.42 -14.47 -34.06
C VAL A 316 1.52 -15.11 -35.44
N ARG A 317 0.66 -16.08 -35.72
CA ARG A 317 0.59 -16.76 -37.02
C ARG A 317 -0.51 -16.16 -37.88
N VAL A 318 -0.18 -15.90 -39.15
CA VAL A 318 -1.04 -15.17 -40.09
C VAL A 318 -1.51 -16.09 -41.19
N PHE A 319 -2.81 -16.24 -41.34
CA PHE A 319 -3.46 -17.06 -42.36
C PHE A 319 -4.22 -16.16 -43.34
N GLY A 320 -4.10 -16.42 -44.64
CA GLY A 320 -4.91 -15.73 -45.65
C GLY A 320 -6.38 -16.12 -45.56
N ALA A 321 -7.24 -15.46 -46.34
CA ALA A 321 -8.66 -15.77 -46.42
C ALA A 321 -8.94 -17.22 -46.88
N ASP A 322 -7.97 -17.84 -47.58
CA ASP A 322 -8.00 -19.24 -48.01
C ASP A 322 -7.58 -20.24 -46.92
N GLY A 323 -7.20 -19.76 -45.73
CA GLY A 323 -6.75 -20.57 -44.60
C GLY A 323 -5.29 -21.00 -44.68
N ARG A 324 -4.54 -20.57 -45.69
CA ARG A 324 -3.10 -20.90 -45.80
C ARG A 324 -2.27 -19.92 -44.98
N GLU A 325 -1.29 -20.45 -44.27
CA GLU A 325 -0.33 -19.59 -43.57
C GLU A 325 0.49 -18.78 -44.57
N THR A 326 0.65 -17.49 -44.29
CA THR A 326 1.44 -16.56 -45.10
C THR A 326 2.79 -16.28 -44.45
N ARG A 327 2.81 -15.97 -43.15
CA ARG A 327 4.01 -15.68 -42.35
C ARG A 327 3.71 -15.66 -40.84
N PRO A 328 4.74 -15.79 -39.98
CA PRO A 328 4.65 -15.40 -38.58
C PRO A 328 5.01 -13.91 -38.36
N ILE A 329 4.63 -13.38 -37.19
CA ILE A 329 5.09 -12.11 -36.61
C ILE A 329 5.77 -12.41 -35.27
N GLY A 330 6.95 -11.82 -35.08
CA GLY A 330 7.81 -12.04 -33.92
C GLY A 330 8.76 -13.22 -34.05
N ARG A 331 9.71 -13.30 -33.12
CA ARG A 331 10.72 -14.35 -33.02
C ARG A 331 10.23 -15.49 -32.12
N PRO A 332 10.25 -16.75 -32.59
CA PRO A 332 9.89 -17.89 -31.76
C PRO A 332 10.74 -18.07 -30.50
N GLY A 333 10.18 -18.72 -29.49
CA GLY A 333 10.96 -19.36 -28.41
C GLY A 333 10.50 -19.13 -26.98
N GLY A 334 9.43 -18.38 -26.71
CA GLY A 334 8.85 -18.27 -25.36
C GLY A 334 9.74 -17.62 -24.29
N PRO A 335 9.49 -17.89 -22.99
CA PRO A 335 10.25 -17.30 -21.88
C PRO A 335 11.76 -17.52 -22.00
N TYR A 336 12.56 -16.57 -21.49
CA TYR A 336 14.01 -16.62 -21.55
C TYR A 336 14.70 -15.76 -20.52
N THR A 337 16.00 -16.01 -20.38
CA THR A 337 16.95 -15.24 -19.60
C THR A 337 18.03 -14.67 -20.52
N GLY A 338 18.72 -13.62 -20.08
CA GLY A 338 19.82 -12.99 -20.81
C GLY A 338 19.39 -11.74 -21.58
N PRO A 339 20.18 -11.32 -22.58
CA PRO A 339 19.99 -10.04 -23.27
C PRO A 339 18.56 -9.83 -23.79
N TRP A 340 18.05 -8.61 -23.65
CA TRP A 340 16.69 -8.25 -24.08
C TRP A 340 16.51 -8.47 -25.59
N GLN A 341 15.45 -9.19 -25.94
CA GLN A 341 15.07 -9.49 -27.31
C GLN A 341 13.67 -8.90 -27.57
N PRO A 342 13.57 -7.67 -28.09
CA PRO A 342 12.29 -6.99 -28.27
C PRO A 342 11.36 -7.74 -29.23
N GLU A 343 11.92 -8.45 -30.22
CA GLU A 343 11.17 -9.23 -31.19
C GLU A 343 10.57 -10.53 -30.61
N ARG A 344 10.98 -10.94 -29.41
CA ARG A 344 10.57 -12.22 -28.79
C ARG A 344 9.41 -12.01 -27.82
N MET A 345 8.21 -12.34 -28.27
CA MET A 345 7.02 -12.34 -27.43
C MET A 345 7.01 -13.54 -26.48
N VAL A 346 6.42 -13.35 -25.31
CA VAL A 346 6.22 -14.38 -24.29
C VAL A 346 4.74 -14.60 -24.07
N ASN A 347 4.26 -15.69 -24.66
CA ASN A 347 2.88 -16.18 -24.50
C ASN A 347 1.87 -15.10 -24.95
N PRO A 348 1.91 -14.71 -26.24
CA PRO A 348 1.02 -13.69 -26.76
C PRO A 348 -0.44 -14.09 -26.54
N ARG A 349 -1.28 -13.12 -26.15
CA ARG A 349 -2.69 -13.30 -25.82
C ARG A 349 -3.55 -12.48 -26.75
N GLY A 350 -4.16 -11.39 -26.28
CA GLY A 350 -5.09 -10.55 -27.02
C GLY A 350 -4.46 -9.92 -28.25
N LEU A 351 -5.23 -9.88 -29.34
CA LEU A 351 -4.85 -9.28 -30.62
C LEU A 351 -5.86 -8.23 -31.06
N ALA A 352 -5.38 -7.07 -31.49
CA ALA A 352 -6.21 -6.02 -32.06
C ALA A 352 -5.52 -5.34 -33.24
N ILE A 353 -6.22 -5.26 -34.38
CA ILE A 353 -5.77 -4.52 -35.55
C ILE A 353 -6.38 -3.13 -35.51
N SER A 354 -5.52 -2.14 -35.26
CA SER A 354 -5.91 -0.74 -35.19
C SER A 354 -5.95 -0.08 -36.56
N ALA A 355 -6.73 1.00 -36.69
CA ALA A 355 -7.01 1.64 -37.97
C ALA A 355 -5.77 2.22 -38.69
N ASN A 356 -4.66 2.44 -37.97
CA ASN A 356 -3.38 2.88 -38.55
C ASN A 356 -2.55 1.73 -39.14
N GLY A 357 -3.07 0.49 -39.14
CA GLY A 357 -2.36 -0.69 -39.63
C GLY A 357 -1.41 -1.32 -38.62
N TRP A 358 -1.53 -1.03 -37.32
CA TRP A 358 -0.78 -1.73 -36.28
C TRP A 358 -1.58 -2.88 -35.69
N LEU A 359 -0.91 -4.02 -35.53
CA LEU A 359 -1.34 -5.14 -34.70
C LEU A 359 -0.81 -4.94 -33.28
N TRP A 360 -1.71 -4.64 -32.35
CA TRP A 360 -1.42 -4.69 -30.92
C TRP A 360 -1.50 -6.12 -30.41
N VAL A 361 -0.50 -6.51 -29.62
CA VAL A 361 -0.37 -7.83 -29.00
C VAL A 361 -0.12 -7.64 -27.51
N THR A 362 -0.94 -8.29 -26.69
CA THR A 362 -0.69 -8.38 -25.25
C THR A 362 0.09 -9.65 -24.92
N GLU A 363 0.89 -9.63 -23.86
CA GLU A 363 1.74 -10.76 -23.47
C GLU A 363 1.39 -11.23 -22.06
N ALA A 364 1.26 -12.54 -21.86
CA ALA A 364 1.20 -13.13 -20.52
C ALA A 364 2.62 -13.24 -19.94
N ARG A 365 3.23 -12.08 -19.75
CA ARG A 365 4.61 -11.87 -19.31
C ARG A 365 4.67 -10.99 -18.07
N LEU A 366 5.47 -11.37 -17.09
CA LEU A 366 5.63 -10.59 -15.85
C LEU A 366 6.95 -9.82 -15.76
N THR A 367 8.00 -10.19 -16.50
CA THR A 367 9.36 -9.68 -16.26
C THR A 367 10.04 -9.08 -17.51
N PRO A 368 9.79 -7.80 -17.86
CA PRO A 368 8.69 -6.98 -17.35
C PRO A 368 7.36 -7.27 -18.05
N LYS A 369 6.26 -6.79 -17.45
CA LYS A 369 4.95 -6.75 -18.11
C LYS A 369 5.02 -5.93 -19.38
N ARG A 370 4.42 -6.44 -20.47
CA ARG A 370 4.53 -5.81 -21.79
C ARG A 370 3.28 -5.96 -22.64
N ALA A 371 2.99 -4.91 -23.40
CA ALA A 371 2.21 -4.97 -24.63
C ALA A 371 3.05 -4.38 -25.77
N CYS A 372 2.89 -4.88 -26.98
CA CYS A 372 3.66 -4.43 -28.13
C CYS A 372 2.78 -4.20 -29.36
N ALA A 373 3.22 -3.32 -30.25
CA ALA A 373 2.56 -3.04 -31.52
C ALA A 373 3.48 -3.36 -32.70
N TRP A 374 2.91 -3.96 -33.73
CA TRP A 374 3.60 -4.44 -34.91
C TRP A 374 2.97 -3.85 -36.16
N GLU A 375 3.77 -3.37 -37.10
CA GLU A 375 3.25 -2.90 -38.39
C GLU A 375 2.76 -4.09 -39.22
N LEU A 376 1.49 -4.10 -39.61
CA LEU A 376 0.88 -5.23 -40.32
C LEU A 376 1.54 -5.52 -41.67
N ALA A 377 1.94 -4.47 -42.39
CA ALA A 377 2.53 -4.62 -43.72
C ALA A 377 3.89 -5.33 -43.68
N THR A 378 4.73 -4.99 -42.71
CA THR A 378 6.13 -5.45 -42.65
C THR A 378 6.38 -6.53 -41.59
N GLY A 379 5.51 -6.62 -40.58
CA GLY A 379 5.77 -7.43 -39.39
C GLY A 379 6.84 -6.88 -38.48
N ARG A 380 7.22 -5.61 -38.61
CA ARG A 380 8.23 -4.95 -37.78
C ARG A 380 7.60 -4.46 -36.47
N LEU A 381 8.30 -4.64 -35.36
CA LEU A 381 7.92 -4.03 -34.08
C LEU A 381 8.04 -2.50 -34.17
N VAL A 382 6.99 -1.78 -33.76
CA VAL A 382 6.92 -0.31 -33.81
C VAL A 382 6.69 0.36 -32.45
N LYS A 383 6.20 -0.39 -31.46
CA LYS A 383 6.01 0.13 -30.09
C LYS A 383 6.15 -0.98 -29.06
N GLU A 384 6.77 -0.62 -27.95
CA GLU A 384 6.73 -1.38 -26.70
C GLU A 384 6.08 -0.53 -25.62
N LYS A 385 5.29 -1.19 -24.77
CA LYS A 385 4.67 -0.56 -23.62
C LYS A 385 4.80 -1.43 -22.38
N TYR A 386 5.35 -0.87 -21.29
CA TYR A 386 5.61 -1.59 -20.05
C TYR A 386 4.56 -1.34 -18.97
N GLY A 387 4.10 -2.44 -18.38
CA GLY A 387 3.11 -2.46 -17.28
C GLY A 387 3.69 -2.03 -15.94
N PRO A 388 2.82 -1.84 -14.92
CA PRO A 388 3.25 -1.49 -13.58
C PRO A 388 4.14 -2.57 -12.98
N THR A 389 4.92 -2.14 -11.99
CA THR A 389 5.78 -2.98 -11.15
C THR A 389 4.99 -4.08 -10.43
N ASN A 390 5.73 -4.98 -9.78
CA ASN A 390 5.14 -5.86 -8.77
C ASN A 390 4.66 -5.02 -7.56
N TYR A 391 3.82 -5.62 -6.72
CA TYR A 391 3.16 -4.96 -5.59
C TYR A 391 4.15 -4.15 -4.73
N GLY A 392 3.85 -2.87 -4.50
CA GLY A 392 4.69 -1.97 -3.69
C GLY A 392 6.05 -1.64 -4.30
N ALA A 393 6.24 -1.80 -5.62
CA ALA A 393 7.51 -1.63 -6.33
C ALA A 393 8.65 -2.52 -5.80
N SER A 394 8.34 -3.78 -5.45
CA SER A 394 9.35 -4.78 -5.07
C SER A 394 10.26 -5.18 -6.24
N GLY A 395 11.42 -5.77 -5.95
CA GLY A 395 12.42 -6.21 -6.93
C GLY A 395 13.33 -5.08 -7.43
N ALA A 396 13.65 -4.12 -6.55
CA ALA A 396 14.50 -2.98 -6.84
C ALA A 396 16.01 -3.29 -6.63
N GLY A 397 16.88 -2.57 -7.32
CA GLY A 397 18.34 -2.70 -7.16
C GLY A 397 19.11 -1.67 -8.00
N PHE A 398 20.28 -1.25 -7.53
CA PHE A 398 21.09 -0.22 -8.19
C PHE A 398 22.56 -0.62 -8.26
N ASP A 399 23.14 -0.59 -9.46
CA ASP A 399 24.58 -0.78 -9.64
C ASP A 399 25.35 0.49 -9.26
N THR A 400 26.00 0.46 -8.10
CA THR A 400 26.78 1.60 -7.57
C THR A 400 27.87 2.10 -8.51
N THR A 401 28.38 1.27 -9.43
CA THR A 401 29.46 1.62 -10.37
C THR A 401 28.97 2.09 -11.74
N ASP A 402 27.68 1.97 -12.02
CA ASP A 402 27.07 2.51 -13.24
C ASP A 402 25.70 3.15 -12.88
N PRO A 403 25.63 4.49 -12.73
CA PRO A 403 24.42 5.21 -12.33
C PRO A 403 23.23 4.99 -13.28
N THR A 404 23.46 4.43 -14.46
CA THR A 404 22.43 4.15 -15.46
C THR A 404 21.94 2.71 -15.44
N ARG A 405 22.49 1.81 -14.60
CA ARG A 405 22.14 0.39 -14.55
C ARG A 405 21.34 0.05 -13.28
N TRP A 406 20.09 -0.37 -13.48
CA TRP A 406 19.11 -0.58 -12.41
C TRP A 406 18.39 -1.92 -12.56
N ILE A 407 17.92 -2.50 -11.45
CA ILE A 407 17.08 -3.69 -11.45
C ILE A 407 15.64 -3.26 -11.16
N GLY A 408 14.71 -3.80 -11.94
CA GLY A 408 13.27 -3.63 -11.71
C GLY A 408 12.49 -4.75 -12.39
N GLN A 409 11.56 -5.36 -11.67
CA GLN A 409 10.66 -6.41 -12.17
C GLN A 409 11.43 -7.57 -12.85
N GLY A 410 12.43 -8.12 -12.14
CA GLY A 410 13.25 -9.26 -12.61
C GLY A 410 14.12 -8.95 -13.85
N THR A 411 14.31 -7.67 -14.15
CA THR A 411 14.94 -7.18 -15.37
C THR A 411 16.00 -6.15 -15.02
N LEU A 412 17.12 -6.23 -15.73
CA LEU A 412 18.14 -5.20 -15.71
C LEU A 412 17.78 -4.14 -16.74
N TRP A 413 17.77 -2.88 -16.34
CA TRP A 413 17.41 -1.72 -17.15
C TRP A 413 18.62 -0.80 -17.34
N LYS A 414 18.69 -0.21 -18.52
CA LYS A 414 19.56 0.94 -18.81
C LYS A 414 18.69 2.19 -18.81
N LEU A 415 19.05 3.17 -17.99
CA LEU A 415 18.36 4.45 -17.84
C LEU A 415 19.09 5.54 -18.63
N ASP A 416 18.30 6.40 -19.27
CA ASP A 416 18.73 7.65 -19.86
C ASP A 416 18.07 8.80 -19.08
N PHE A 417 18.88 9.48 -18.25
CA PHE A 417 18.40 10.56 -17.40
C PHE A 417 18.04 11.83 -18.19
N ASP A 418 18.73 12.11 -19.29
CA ASP A 418 18.50 13.29 -20.12
C ASP A 418 17.21 13.13 -20.92
N GLY A 419 17.03 11.95 -21.55
CA GLY A 419 15.81 11.58 -22.27
C GLY A 419 14.66 11.14 -21.37
N ARG A 420 14.89 10.96 -20.06
CA ARG A 420 13.93 10.44 -19.07
C ARG A 420 13.27 9.14 -19.51
N SER A 421 14.10 8.20 -19.97
CA SER A 421 13.64 6.92 -20.51
C SER A 421 14.43 5.76 -19.93
N ALA A 422 13.87 4.55 -20.05
CA ALA A 422 14.54 3.33 -19.63
C ALA A 422 14.26 2.22 -20.64
N THR A 423 15.29 1.43 -20.94
CA THR A 423 15.20 0.29 -21.85
C THR A 423 15.65 -0.98 -21.14
N PRO A 424 14.92 -2.10 -21.26
CA PRO A 424 15.40 -3.38 -20.75
C PRO A 424 16.72 -3.75 -21.44
N ALA A 425 17.71 -4.14 -20.63
CA ALA A 425 19.00 -4.62 -21.08
C ALA A 425 19.08 -6.15 -21.05
N SER A 426 18.60 -6.78 -19.97
CA SER A 426 18.58 -8.25 -19.84
C SER A 426 17.50 -8.73 -18.87
N ILE A 427 17.04 -9.96 -19.07
CA ILE A 427 16.16 -10.67 -18.14
C ILE A 427 17.05 -11.49 -17.20
N LEU A 428 16.97 -11.19 -15.90
CA LEU A 428 17.90 -11.76 -14.92
C LEU A 428 17.74 -13.29 -14.80
N GLY A 429 16.50 -13.78 -14.73
CA GLY A 429 16.23 -15.18 -14.40
C GLY A 429 16.56 -15.50 -12.94
N GLY A 430 16.93 -16.75 -12.67
CA GLY A 430 17.23 -17.26 -11.33
C GLY A 430 16.05 -18.02 -10.69
N LEU A 431 16.35 -18.74 -9.61
CA LEU A 431 15.39 -19.62 -8.92
C LEU A 431 14.41 -18.85 -8.03
N PHE A 432 14.85 -17.73 -7.45
CA PHE A 432 14.11 -16.97 -6.45
C PHE A 432 13.76 -15.57 -6.97
N THR A 433 12.70 -14.94 -6.46
CA THR A 433 12.30 -13.59 -6.91
C THR A 433 12.40 -12.60 -5.74
N PRO A 434 13.59 -12.07 -5.43
CA PRO A 434 13.77 -11.21 -4.28
C PRO A 434 13.07 -9.87 -4.46
N SER A 435 12.59 -9.31 -3.35
CA SER A 435 11.94 -7.99 -3.27
C SER A 435 12.96 -6.82 -3.25
N HIS A 436 14.24 -7.13 -3.03
CA HIS A 436 15.35 -6.18 -3.03
C HIS A 436 16.63 -6.90 -3.49
N CYS A 437 17.51 -6.22 -4.24
CA CYS A 437 18.80 -6.75 -4.71
C CYS A 437 19.97 -5.79 -4.42
N GLY A 438 20.77 -6.09 -3.40
CA GLY A 438 22.02 -5.38 -3.07
C GLY A 438 23.20 -5.83 -3.91
N PHE A 439 24.02 -4.88 -4.38
CA PHE A 439 25.22 -5.17 -5.17
C PHE A 439 26.45 -5.27 -4.28
N VAL A 440 27.11 -6.44 -4.29
CA VAL A 440 28.37 -6.68 -3.57
C VAL A 440 29.46 -7.05 -4.57
N ARG A 441 30.56 -6.31 -4.57
CA ARG A 441 31.72 -6.59 -5.44
C ARG A 441 32.83 -7.22 -4.64
N ARG A 442 33.30 -8.38 -5.07
CA ARG A 442 34.39 -9.11 -4.43
C ARG A 442 35.09 -9.98 -5.44
N ASP A 443 36.43 -9.99 -5.40
CA ASP A 443 37.27 -10.86 -6.22
C ASP A 443 36.98 -10.78 -7.73
N GLY A 444 36.68 -9.56 -8.23
CA GLY A 444 36.35 -9.30 -9.63
C GLY A 444 34.95 -9.75 -10.08
N ARG A 445 34.13 -10.25 -9.16
CA ARG A 445 32.76 -10.73 -9.39
C ARG A 445 31.74 -9.75 -8.81
N VAL A 446 30.53 -9.79 -9.35
CA VAL A 446 29.38 -9.00 -8.87
C VAL A 446 28.34 -9.96 -8.31
N PHE A 447 28.11 -9.84 -7.01
CA PHE A 447 27.10 -10.61 -6.29
C PHE A 447 25.86 -9.76 -6.05
N LEU A 448 24.71 -10.42 -6.04
CA LEU A 448 23.42 -9.85 -5.68
C LEU A 448 22.95 -10.47 -4.36
N ILE A 449 22.75 -9.65 -3.34
CA ILE A 449 22.14 -10.03 -2.06
C ILE A 449 20.64 -9.78 -2.16
N GLY A 450 19.86 -10.87 -2.25
CA GLY A 450 18.41 -10.81 -2.44
C GLY A 450 17.66 -10.95 -1.13
N LEU A 451 16.62 -10.13 -0.89
CA LEU A 451 15.75 -10.26 0.30
C LEU A 451 14.30 -10.55 -0.08
N ASP A 452 13.72 -11.65 0.45
CA ASP A 452 12.28 -11.93 0.40
C ASP A 452 11.87 -13.03 1.41
N GLY A 453 11.88 -12.70 2.71
CA GLY A 453 11.61 -13.65 3.81
C GLY A 453 12.72 -14.65 4.12
N PHE A 454 13.63 -14.85 3.18
CA PHE A 454 14.97 -15.40 3.36
C PHE A 454 15.94 -14.61 2.49
N THR A 455 17.24 -14.77 2.72
CA THR A 455 18.27 -14.04 1.98
C THR A 455 18.95 -14.94 0.96
N THR A 456 19.08 -14.47 -0.28
CA THR A 456 19.81 -15.17 -1.34
C THR A 456 21.13 -14.49 -1.64
N VAL A 457 22.12 -15.28 -2.05
CA VAL A 457 23.37 -14.81 -2.62
C VAL A 457 23.43 -15.34 -4.04
N ALA A 458 23.43 -14.43 -5.01
CA ALA A 458 23.53 -14.77 -6.42
C ALA A 458 24.72 -14.07 -7.06
N GLU A 459 25.14 -14.51 -8.23
CA GLU A 459 26.11 -13.81 -9.08
C GLU A 459 25.41 -13.22 -10.30
N LEU A 460 25.72 -11.97 -10.61
CA LEU A 460 25.32 -11.30 -11.86
C LEU A 460 26.38 -11.57 -12.92
N LEU A 461 26.02 -12.34 -13.93
CA LEU A 461 26.91 -12.75 -15.01
C LEU A 461 27.05 -11.65 -16.09
N PRO A 462 28.12 -11.69 -16.90
CA PRO A 462 28.37 -10.67 -17.94
C PRO A 462 27.26 -10.52 -18.99
N ASP A 463 26.51 -11.58 -19.27
CA ASP A 463 25.36 -11.56 -20.18
C ASP A 463 24.08 -10.96 -19.54
N GLY A 464 24.19 -10.52 -18.28
CA GLY A 464 23.11 -9.95 -17.51
C GLY A 464 22.13 -10.97 -16.96
N THR A 465 22.46 -12.27 -16.97
CA THR A 465 21.73 -13.29 -16.21
C THR A 465 22.20 -13.36 -14.77
N ARG A 466 21.38 -13.96 -13.92
CA ARG A 466 21.67 -14.21 -12.52
C ARG A 466 21.75 -15.71 -12.26
N ARG A 467 22.79 -16.12 -11.54
CA ARG A 467 22.96 -17.49 -11.03
C ARG A 467 22.90 -17.49 -9.51
N GLU A 468 21.94 -18.21 -8.94
CA GLU A 468 21.87 -18.38 -7.47
C GLU A 468 23.02 -19.24 -6.98
N LEU A 469 23.61 -18.88 -5.84
CA LEU A 469 24.79 -19.57 -5.28
C LEU A 469 24.55 -20.04 -3.84
N ALA A 470 23.74 -19.32 -3.06
CA ALA A 470 23.36 -19.72 -1.72
C ALA A 470 22.04 -19.08 -1.29
N ALA A 471 21.40 -19.66 -0.28
CA ALA A 471 20.23 -19.09 0.37
C ALA A 471 20.20 -19.44 1.87
N ILE A 472 19.76 -18.50 2.72
CA ILE A 472 19.67 -18.69 4.16
C ILE A 472 18.40 -18.07 4.76
N GLY A 473 17.74 -18.79 5.66
CA GLY A 473 16.57 -18.30 6.37
C GLY A 473 15.88 -19.37 7.21
N SER A 474 14.67 -19.07 7.68
CA SER A 474 13.81 -20.07 8.34
C SER A 474 13.13 -20.99 7.32
N THR A 475 12.88 -22.25 7.69
CA THR A 475 12.15 -23.21 6.84
C THR A 475 10.71 -22.77 6.60
N HIS A 476 10.08 -22.15 7.60
CA HIS A 476 8.74 -21.58 7.50
C HIS A 476 8.64 -20.54 6.39
N ARG A 477 9.59 -19.61 6.31
CA ARG A 477 9.63 -18.56 5.29
C ARG A 477 9.95 -19.10 3.91
N PHE A 478 10.85 -20.07 3.81
CA PHE A 478 11.11 -20.79 2.56
C PHE A 478 9.84 -21.46 2.04
N CYS A 479 9.11 -22.18 2.90
CA CYS A 479 7.83 -22.80 2.52
C CYS A 479 6.80 -21.75 2.10
N PHE A 480 6.68 -20.63 2.81
CA PHE A 480 5.78 -19.53 2.42
C PHE A 480 6.10 -18.98 1.02
N ALA A 481 7.38 -18.74 0.73
CA ALA A 481 7.82 -18.26 -0.59
C ALA A 481 7.59 -19.29 -1.72
N MET A 482 7.46 -20.57 -1.35
CA MET A 482 7.13 -21.68 -2.27
C MET A 482 5.62 -22.00 -2.29
N ASP A 483 4.77 -21.06 -1.86
CA ASP A 483 3.31 -21.23 -1.75
C ASP A 483 2.91 -22.49 -0.95
N TRP A 484 3.64 -22.72 0.14
CA TRP A 484 3.52 -23.88 1.03
C TRP A 484 3.77 -25.24 0.37
N ASN A 485 4.36 -25.26 -0.83
CA ASN A 485 4.67 -26.46 -1.59
C ASN A 485 6.17 -26.52 -1.96
N PRO A 486 7.07 -26.72 -0.97
CA PRO A 486 8.51 -26.74 -1.22
C PRO A 486 8.93 -27.95 -2.08
N PRO A 487 10.09 -27.87 -2.77
CA PRO A 487 10.62 -28.98 -3.58
C PRO A 487 10.83 -30.27 -2.76
N ALA A 488 10.63 -31.43 -3.39
CA ALA A 488 10.80 -32.73 -2.73
C ALA A 488 12.20 -32.92 -2.12
N VAL A 489 13.24 -32.43 -2.80
CA VAL A 489 14.64 -32.45 -2.32
C VAL A 489 14.83 -31.67 -1.01
N PHE A 490 14.09 -30.58 -0.81
CA PHE A 490 14.10 -29.82 0.44
C PHE A 490 13.45 -30.63 1.56
N VAL A 491 12.30 -31.26 1.27
CA VAL A 491 11.59 -32.11 2.25
C VAL A 491 12.44 -33.31 2.64
N GLU A 492 13.09 -33.98 1.67
CA GLU A 492 14.01 -35.08 1.93
C GLU A 492 15.16 -34.67 2.84
N ALA A 493 15.84 -33.57 2.50
CA ALA A 493 16.95 -33.05 3.29
C ALA A 493 16.52 -32.64 4.71
N PHE A 494 15.33 -32.03 4.83
CA PHE A 494 14.74 -31.66 6.12
C PHE A 494 14.46 -32.90 6.98
N GLU A 495 13.79 -33.91 6.44
CA GLU A 495 13.44 -35.14 7.18
C GLU A 495 14.69 -35.94 7.56
N ARG A 496 15.75 -35.87 6.75
CA ARG A 496 17.06 -36.43 7.10
C ARG A 496 17.72 -35.71 8.28
N ALA A 497 17.57 -34.38 8.36
CA ALA A 497 18.12 -33.57 9.45
C ALA A 497 17.26 -33.60 10.73
N TYR A 498 15.94 -33.75 10.60
CA TYR A 498 14.97 -33.85 11.70
C TYR A 498 14.04 -35.07 11.55
N PRO A 499 14.53 -36.30 11.78
CA PRO A 499 13.73 -37.51 11.64
C PRO A 499 12.47 -37.53 12.52
N GLU A 500 12.52 -36.88 13.68
CA GLU A 500 11.42 -36.73 14.63
C GLU A 500 10.36 -35.70 14.22
N ARG A 501 10.64 -34.87 13.21
CA ARG A 501 9.74 -33.82 12.69
C ARG A 501 9.22 -34.13 11.29
N LYS A 502 9.09 -35.40 10.95
CA LYS A 502 8.57 -35.83 9.64
C LYS A 502 7.26 -35.12 9.29
N GLY A 503 7.18 -34.55 8.08
CA GLY A 503 6.01 -33.76 7.64
C GLY A 503 5.81 -32.41 8.33
N LYS A 504 6.78 -31.91 9.11
CA LYS A 504 6.70 -30.63 9.85
C LYS A 504 7.71 -29.59 9.36
N HIS A 505 8.08 -29.64 8.08
CA HIS A 505 9.05 -28.72 7.46
C HIS A 505 8.57 -27.26 7.42
N ALA A 506 7.25 -27.03 7.42
CA ALA A 506 6.66 -25.69 7.44
C ALA A 506 6.47 -25.10 8.85
N ASP A 507 6.70 -25.88 9.91
CA ASP A 507 6.61 -25.37 11.29
C ASP A 507 7.73 -24.36 11.57
N LYS A 508 7.45 -23.39 12.44
CA LYS A 508 8.47 -22.44 12.90
C LYS A 508 9.59 -23.15 13.70
N GLY A 509 10.74 -22.48 13.78
CA GLY A 509 11.91 -22.92 14.53
C GLY A 509 13.10 -23.23 13.62
N PRO A 510 13.07 -24.30 12.82
CA PRO A 510 14.20 -24.67 11.98
C PRO A 510 14.58 -23.59 10.97
N GLY A 511 15.87 -23.49 10.72
CA GLY A 511 16.45 -22.75 9.61
C GLY A 511 17.24 -23.65 8.68
N PHE A 512 17.60 -23.08 7.53
CA PHE A 512 18.37 -23.76 6.50
C PHE A 512 19.47 -22.84 5.98
N LEU A 513 20.52 -23.48 5.46
CA LEU A 513 21.49 -22.92 4.55
C LEU A 513 21.55 -23.85 3.33
N TRP A 514 21.32 -23.29 2.15
CA TRP A 514 21.58 -23.96 0.88
C TRP A 514 22.79 -23.32 0.21
N VAL A 515 23.66 -24.13 -0.40
CA VAL A 515 24.84 -23.68 -1.16
C VAL A 515 24.97 -24.53 -2.41
N ASP A 516 25.01 -23.90 -3.59
CA ASP A 516 25.26 -24.57 -4.88
C ASP A 516 26.73 -24.98 -5.00
N VAL A 517 27.08 -26.13 -4.42
CA VAL A 517 28.47 -26.58 -4.31
C VAL A 517 28.99 -26.98 -5.69
N ASN A 518 28.13 -27.57 -6.52
CA ASN A 518 28.50 -28.14 -7.81
C ASN A 518 28.43 -27.13 -8.97
N GLY A 519 27.70 -26.02 -8.80
CA GLY A 519 27.58 -24.92 -9.76
C GLY A 519 26.50 -25.11 -10.85
N ASP A 520 25.59 -26.07 -10.68
CA ASP A 520 24.52 -26.39 -11.64
C ASP A 520 23.27 -25.52 -11.48
N GLY A 521 23.20 -24.74 -10.39
CA GLY A 521 22.08 -23.85 -10.10
C GLY A 521 20.76 -24.56 -9.83
N ALA A 522 20.77 -25.85 -9.46
CA ALA A 522 19.60 -26.61 -9.08
C ALA A 522 19.60 -26.88 -7.56
N LEU A 523 18.41 -26.97 -6.97
CA LEU A 523 18.29 -27.38 -5.57
C LEU A 523 18.52 -28.89 -5.45
N GLN A 524 19.50 -29.29 -4.64
CA GLN A 524 19.81 -30.71 -4.37
C GLN A 524 19.76 -30.99 -2.87
N ALA A 525 19.34 -32.21 -2.49
CA ALA A 525 19.16 -32.55 -1.09
C ALA A 525 20.47 -32.47 -0.29
N GLU A 526 21.60 -32.79 -0.91
CA GLU A 526 22.95 -32.80 -0.32
C GLU A 526 23.50 -31.40 -0.04
N GLU A 527 22.93 -30.38 -0.68
CA GLU A 527 23.36 -28.98 -0.59
C GLU A 527 22.64 -28.20 0.51
N PHE A 528 21.63 -28.81 1.15
CA PHE A 528 20.94 -28.24 2.30
C PHE A 528 21.58 -28.69 3.61
N THR A 529 21.89 -27.71 4.46
CA THR A 529 22.19 -27.90 5.88
C THR A 529 21.10 -27.23 6.71
N PHE A 530 20.63 -27.89 7.77
CA PHE A 530 19.61 -27.35 8.67
C PHE A 530 20.17 -27.03 10.06
N SER A 531 19.60 -26.02 10.72
CA SER A 531 20.06 -25.49 12.01
C SER A 531 19.63 -26.36 13.21
N THR A 532 20.06 -27.61 13.26
CA THR A 532 19.74 -28.55 14.37
C THR A 532 20.29 -28.11 15.73
N ALA A 533 21.29 -27.22 15.75
CA ALA A 533 21.84 -26.63 16.97
C ALA A 533 21.13 -25.34 17.45
N ALA A 534 20.03 -24.94 16.81
CA ALA A 534 19.24 -23.75 17.18
C ALA A 534 17.76 -24.11 17.41
N GLU A 535 17.13 -23.47 18.39
CA GLU A 535 15.69 -23.65 18.67
C GLU A 535 14.81 -22.83 17.71
N ASN A 536 15.30 -21.66 17.28
CA ASN A 536 14.66 -20.81 16.27
C ASN A 536 15.76 -20.10 15.45
N PHE A 537 15.61 -19.96 14.13
CA PHE A 537 16.66 -19.44 13.26
C PHE A 537 16.11 -18.47 12.20
N ALA A 538 16.70 -17.28 12.09
CA ALA A 538 16.54 -16.32 10.97
C ALA A 538 15.09 -16.15 10.45
N GLY A 539 14.14 -15.81 11.33
CA GLY A 539 12.71 -15.85 11.04
C GLY A 539 12.07 -14.55 10.55
N ALA A 540 12.84 -13.64 9.93
CA ALA A 540 12.35 -12.34 9.46
C ALA A 540 11.23 -12.47 8.40
N TYR A 541 10.31 -11.51 8.32
CA TYR A 541 9.31 -11.49 7.24
C TYR A 541 9.92 -10.97 5.94
N TRP A 542 10.74 -9.92 6.00
CA TRP A 542 11.37 -9.33 4.81
C TRP A 542 12.77 -9.88 4.52
N GLY A 543 13.47 -10.42 5.52
CA GLY A 543 14.79 -11.05 5.38
C GLY A 543 15.91 -10.32 6.12
N HIS A 544 17.16 -10.66 5.78
CA HIS A 544 18.37 -10.14 6.40
C HIS A 544 19.32 -9.56 5.33
N ASP A 545 19.72 -8.30 5.46
CA ASP A 545 20.60 -7.63 4.50
C ASP A 545 22.08 -7.70 4.93
N PHE A 546 22.98 -7.87 3.97
CA PHE A 546 24.40 -8.09 4.20
C PHE A 546 25.26 -7.06 3.46
N ALA A 547 26.17 -6.38 4.17
CA ALA A 547 27.14 -5.46 3.56
C ALA A 547 28.16 -6.17 2.66
N ASP A 548 28.39 -7.46 2.90
CA ASP A 548 29.34 -8.30 2.20
C ASP A 548 28.81 -9.74 2.09
N LEU A 549 29.66 -10.68 1.65
CA LEU A 549 29.30 -12.09 1.60
C LEU A 549 29.30 -12.78 2.98
N THR A 550 29.51 -12.06 4.09
CA THR A 550 29.48 -12.64 5.43
C THR A 550 28.05 -12.64 5.96
N ILE A 551 27.48 -13.83 6.17
CA ILE A 551 26.12 -13.96 6.69
C ILE A 551 26.13 -13.68 8.19
N ARG A 552 25.24 -12.80 8.63
CA ARG A 552 25.03 -12.44 10.05
C ARG A 552 23.53 -12.44 10.35
N VAL A 553 23.08 -13.42 11.12
CA VAL A 553 21.65 -13.61 11.41
C VAL A 553 21.40 -13.92 12.89
N PRO A 554 20.28 -13.45 13.47
CA PRO A 554 19.89 -13.83 14.81
C PRO A 554 19.28 -15.25 14.85
N ALA A 555 19.65 -16.02 15.87
CA ALA A 555 19.06 -17.33 16.16
C ALA A 555 18.89 -17.50 17.67
N ARG A 556 17.91 -18.29 18.11
CA ARG A 556 17.78 -18.74 19.50
C ARG A 556 18.60 -20.01 19.69
N VAL A 557 19.59 -19.92 20.58
CA VAL A 557 20.50 -21.02 20.93
C VAL A 557 20.67 -21.05 22.45
N GLY A 558 20.37 -22.21 23.06
CA GLY A 558 20.46 -22.39 24.51
C GLY A 558 19.49 -21.47 25.26
N GLY A 559 18.30 -21.22 24.69
CA GLY A 559 17.27 -20.37 25.29
C GLY A 559 17.49 -18.85 25.13
N SER A 560 18.66 -18.42 24.65
CA SER A 560 19.02 -17.01 24.44
C SER A 560 19.10 -16.66 22.95
N VAL A 561 18.82 -15.41 22.57
CA VAL A 561 19.07 -14.95 21.19
C VAL A 561 20.56 -14.67 21.02
N ARG A 562 21.14 -15.15 19.93
CA ARG A 562 22.56 -15.07 19.59
C ARG A 562 22.75 -14.67 18.13
N LEU A 563 23.83 -13.97 17.85
CA LEU A 563 24.30 -13.63 16.52
C LEU A 563 25.13 -14.78 15.95
N VAL A 564 24.60 -15.44 14.92
CA VAL A 564 25.31 -16.45 14.12
C VAL A 564 26.04 -15.73 13.00
N THR A 565 27.35 -16.00 12.86
CA THR A 565 28.19 -15.43 11.80
C THR A 565 28.80 -16.53 10.96
N LEU A 566 28.60 -16.47 9.64
CA LEU A 566 29.20 -17.39 8.65
C LEU A 566 30.01 -16.56 7.66
N ALA A 567 31.30 -16.39 7.93
CA ALA A 567 32.22 -15.72 7.02
C ALA A 567 32.77 -16.74 6.01
N PRO A 568 32.59 -16.53 4.69
CA PRO A 568 33.06 -17.48 3.71
C PRO A 568 34.58 -17.45 3.58
N ASP A 569 35.20 -18.62 3.48
CA ASP A 569 36.65 -18.80 3.42
C ASP A 569 37.16 -19.11 2.00
N GLY A 570 36.46 -18.61 0.98
CA GLY A 570 36.76 -18.82 -0.43
C GLY A 570 35.52 -19.28 -1.19
N TYR A 571 35.74 -20.04 -2.27
CA TYR A 571 34.68 -20.54 -3.13
C TYR A 571 34.76 -22.07 -3.31
N HIS A 572 33.61 -22.71 -3.48
CA HIS A 572 33.53 -24.07 -4.00
C HIS A 572 33.92 -24.11 -5.50
N PRO A 573 34.27 -25.27 -6.07
CA PRO A 573 34.53 -25.41 -7.50
C PRO A 573 33.40 -24.87 -8.40
N GLY A 574 32.14 -25.02 -7.96
CA GLY A 574 30.95 -24.45 -8.64
C GLY A 574 30.85 -22.93 -8.59
N GLY A 575 31.67 -22.26 -7.78
CA GLY A 575 31.74 -20.80 -7.67
C GLY A 575 30.93 -20.20 -6.52
N ALA A 576 30.15 -21.00 -5.78
CA ALA A 576 29.44 -20.54 -4.59
C ALA A 576 30.41 -20.22 -3.42
N PRO A 577 30.11 -19.21 -2.58
CA PRO A 577 30.91 -18.94 -1.38
C PRO A 577 30.93 -20.14 -0.45
N ARG A 578 32.11 -20.50 0.05
CA ARG A 578 32.29 -21.63 0.98
C ARG A 578 32.10 -21.15 2.41
N TYR A 579 30.94 -21.44 2.99
CA TYR A 579 30.60 -21.11 4.37
C TYR A 579 31.05 -22.19 5.36
N PRO A 580 31.34 -21.84 6.62
CA PRO A 580 31.58 -22.82 7.68
C PRO A 580 30.32 -23.62 8.02
N ASP A 581 30.49 -24.72 8.78
CA ASP A 581 29.37 -25.56 9.22
C ASP A 581 28.33 -24.75 10.02
N LEU A 582 27.08 -24.81 9.58
CA LEU A 582 25.98 -24.03 10.15
C LEU A 582 25.78 -24.34 11.65
N ASN A 583 25.88 -25.60 12.05
CA ASN A 583 25.58 -26.01 13.41
C ASN A 583 26.72 -25.69 14.37
N GLU A 584 27.97 -25.74 13.90
CA GLU A 584 29.11 -25.24 14.65
C GLU A 584 29.05 -23.73 14.83
N ALA A 585 28.68 -22.98 13.78
CA ALA A 585 28.47 -21.54 13.89
C ALA A 585 27.34 -21.20 14.88
N CYS A 586 26.25 -21.97 14.91
CA CYS A 586 25.20 -21.82 15.92
C CYS A 586 25.72 -22.06 17.35
N ARG A 587 26.54 -23.09 17.57
CA ARG A 587 27.13 -23.37 18.90
C ARG A 587 28.09 -22.27 19.36
N GLN A 588 28.83 -21.67 18.43
CA GLN A 588 29.78 -20.59 18.67
C GLN A 588 29.13 -19.19 18.64
N ALA A 589 27.83 -19.11 18.39
CA ALA A 589 27.12 -17.85 18.23
C ALA A 589 27.23 -16.95 19.48
N VAL A 590 27.31 -15.65 19.24
CA VAL A 590 27.57 -14.64 20.26
C VAL A 590 26.26 -14.16 20.88
N PRO A 591 26.08 -14.18 22.22
CA PRO A 591 24.85 -13.69 22.85
C PRO A 591 24.56 -12.22 22.51
N ILE A 592 23.31 -11.91 22.19
CA ILE A 592 22.83 -10.53 21.97
C ILE A 592 21.57 -10.27 22.80
N ALA A 593 21.47 -9.08 23.39
CA ALA A 593 20.34 -8.66 24.22
C ALA A 593 19.11 -8.28 23.37
N LEU A 594 18.54 -9.28 22.69
CA LEU A 594 17.43 -9.13 21.74
C LEU A 594 16.25 -10.02 22.15
N GLY A 595 15.02 -9.51 22.10
CA GLY A 595 13.84 -10.22 22.58
C GLY A 595 13.45 -11.46 21.74
N GLY A 596 13.60 -11.37 20.42
CA GLY A 596 13.28 -12.42 19.46
C GLY A 596 14.15 -12.35 18.21
N ASN A 597 14.07 -13.37 17.36
CA ASN A 597 14.89 -13.51 16.16
C ASN A 597 14.05 -13.53 14.85
N GLU A 598 12.75 -13.26 14.95
CA GLU A 598 11.83 -13.11 13.80
C GLU A 598 11.75 -11.63 13.36
N ILE A 599 12.91 -11.02 13.12
CA ILE A 599 13.02 -9.58 12.86
C ILE A 599 13.98 -9.31 11.71
N GLU A 600 13.69 -8.26 10.95
CA GLU A 600 14.53 -7.78 9.86
C GLU A 600 15.84 -7.21 10.42
N THR A 601 16.94 -7.53 9.76
CA THR A 601 18.26 -7.02 10.14
C THR A 601 19.04 -6.55 8.93
N ALA A 602 19.94 -5.60 9.13
CA ALA A 602 20.97 -5.23 8.17
C ALA A 602 22.33 -5.18 8.87
N THR A 603 23.40 -5.26 8.08
CA THR A 603 24.77 -5.10 8.58
C THR A 603 25.44 -3.92 7.90
N ASP A 604 26.12 -3.10 8.69
CA ASP A 604 26.94 -2.01 8.14
C ASP A 604 28.31 -2.53 7.66
N ARG A 605 29.08 -1.69 6.97
CA ARG A 605 30.40 -2.06 6.45
C ARG A 605 31.44 -2.39 7.53
N PHE A 606 31.15 -2.09 8.80
CA PHE A 606 32.00 -2.40 9.94
C PHE A 606 31.58 -3.70 10.64
N GLY A 607 30.57 -4.40 10.12
CA GLY A 607 30.06 -5.66 10.64
C GLY A 607 29.08 -5.53 11.80
N ASN A 608 28.61 -4.32 12.13
CA ASN A 608 27.61 -4.14 13.17
C ASN A 608 26.24 -4.57 12.66
N LEU A 609 25.51 -5.30 13.49
CA LEU A 609 24.14 -5.71 13.21
C LEU A 609 23.19 -4.60 13.65
N ILE A 610 22.22 -4.26 12.81
CA ILE A 610 21.12 -3.34 13.15
C ILE A 610 19.82 -4.12 13.01
N CYS A 611 19.02 -4.14 14.07
CA CYS A 611 17.81 -4.93 14.18
C CYS A 611 16.58 -4.01 14.19
N ASN A 612 15.61 -4.24 13.30
CA ASN A 612 14.31 -3.55 13.29
C ASN A 612 13.38 -4.01 14.43
N SER A 613 13.90 -4.03 15.66
CA SER A 613 13.20 -4.53 16.83
C SER A 613 12.20 -3.52 17.41
N ASP A 614 11.19 -4.05 18.08
CA ASP A 614 10.10 -3.34 18.75
C ASP A 614 10.15 -3.68 20.26
N PRO A 615 10.08 -2.69 21.18
CA PRO A 615 9.77 -1.27 20.97
C PRO A 615 10.98 -0.38 20.69
N ARG A 616 12.17 -0.95 20.54
CA ARG A 616 13.41 -0.21 20.29
C ARG A 616 14.24 -0.91 19.23
N MET A 617 14.56 -0.20 18.15
CA MET A 617 15.58 -0.62 17.20
C MET A 617 16.91 -0.67 17.95
N THR A 618 17.65 -1.77 17.79
CA THR A 618 18.89 -1.98 18.55
C THR A 618 20.02 -2.35 17.60
N SER A 619 21.20 -1.77 17.82
CA SER A 619 22.42 -2.18 17.13
C SER A 619 23.37 -2.92 18.06
N PHE A 620 24.02 -3.94 17.52
CA PHE A 620 25.02 -4.76 18.19
C PHE A 620 26.35 -4.71 17.43
N ALA A 621 27.45 -4.58 18.17
CA ALA A 621 28.77 -4.86 17.64
C ALA A 621 28.93 -6.38 17.38
N PRO A 622 29.91 -6.81 16.56
CA PRO A 622 30.15 -8.23 16.28
C PRO A 622 30.38 -9.10 17.53
N ASP A 623 30.87 -8.48 18.63
CA ASP A 623 31.08 -9.12 19.93
C ASP A 623 29.82 -9.22 20.81
N GLY A 624 28.66 -8.79 20.29
CA GLY A 624 27.36 -8.86 20.94
C GLY A 624 27.03 -7.68 21.86
N ARG A 625 27.95 -6.73 22.03
CA ARG A 625 27.71 -5.53 22.85
C ARG A 625 26.69 -4.62 22.17
N VAL A 626 25.71 -4.14 22.94
CA VAL A 626 24.76 -3.10 22.51
C VAL A 626 25.53 -1.82 22.21
N ARG A 627 25.35 -1.27 21.01
CA ARG A 627 25.95 0.01 20.61
C ARG A 627 25.03 1.18 20.89
N TRP A 628 23.77 1.05 20.50
CA TRP A 628 22.75 2.08 20.66
C TRP A 628 21.35 1.48 20.53
N GLN A 629 20.37 2.25 21.01
CA GLN A 629 18.94 1.97 20.84
C GLN A 629 18.21 3.22 20.35
N PHE A 630 17.18 3.02 19.53
CA PHE A 630 16.30 4.07 19.04
C PHE A 630 14.82 3.64 19.17
N PRO A 631 13.90 4.50 19.66
CA PRO A 631 12.48 4.16 19.78
C PRO A 631 11.83 3.73 18.45
N ASN A 632 11.15 2.59 18.43
CA ASN A 632 10.57 1.98 17.22
C ASN A 632 9.35 1.12 17.58
N ARG A 633 8.25 1.77 18.00
CA ARG A 633 7.11 1.12 18.70
C ARG A 633 6.00 0.56 17.79
N TRP A 634 6.11 0.78 16.49
CA TRP A 634 5.06 0.43 15.53
C TRP A 634 5.67 -0.23 14.29
N THR A 635 6.46 -1.27 14.50
CA THR A 635 7.15 -1.95 13.41
C THR A 635 6.20 -2.69 12.48
N ASN A 636 6.62 -2.86 11.22
CA ASN A 636 5.90 -3.63 10.21
C ASN A 636 4.48 -3.12 9.86
N VAL A 637 3.84 -3.79 8.89
CA VAL A 637 2.49 -3.46 8.41
C VAL A 637 1.49 -3.45 9.57
N HIS A 638 1.46 -4.52 10.38
CA HIS A 638 0.47 -4.66 11.45
C HIS A 638 0.68 -3.68 12.61
N GLY A 639 1.92 -3.39 13.01
CA GLY A 639 2.20 -2.39 14.05
C GLY A 639 1.79 -0.98 13.60
N SER A 640 1.92 -0.68 12.30
CA SER A 640 1.53 0.61 11.73
C SER A 640 0.03 0.92 11.84
N HIS A 641 -0.85 -0.09 11.85
CA HIS A 641 -2.29 0.11 11.99
C HIS A 641 -2.69 0.73 13.34
N GLN A 642 -1.83 0.61 14.35
CA GLN A 642 -2.01 1.19 15.68
C GLN A 642 -1.12 2.41 15.90
N ALA A 643 -0.36 2.85 14.89
CA ALA A 643 0.49 4.02 14.99
C ALA A 643 -0.35 5.31 15.01
N PRO A 644 0.02 6.30 15.83
CA PRO A 644 -0.61 7.62 15.76
C PRO A 644 -0.30 8.29 14.41
N LEU A 645 -0.86 9.48 14.19
CA LEU A 645 -0.47 10.33 13.06
C LEU A 645 1.04 10.63 13.11
N PRO A 646 1.65 10.91 11.95
CA PRO A 646 3.09 11.12 11.86
C PRO A 646 3.56 12.34 12.68
N GLU A 647 4.67 12.15 13.40
CA GLU A 647 5.41 13.19 14.09
C GLU A 647 6.89 13.12 13.66
N THR A 648 7.55 14.26 13.50
CA THR A 648 8.97 14.32 13.11
C THR A 648 9.85 13.63 14.14
N GLY A 649 10.77 12.78 13.67
CA GLY A 649 11.66 12.03 14.57
C GLY A 649 11.02 10.79 15.20
N VAL A 650 9.75 10.51 14.88
CA VAL A 650 9.01 9.32 15.35
C VAL A 650 8.84 8.34 14.18
N MET A 651 9.52 7.19 14.30
CA MET A 651 9.41 6.10 13.34
C MET A 651 8.10 5.33 13.51
N GLN A 652 7.42 5.07 12.39
CA GLN A 652 6.13 4.39 12.35
C GLN A 652 6.05 3.49 11.13
N GLY A 653 5.59 2.26 11.32
CA GLY A 653 5.42 1.28 10.26
C GLY A 653 6.73 0.89 9.56
N ALA A 654 7.88 1.01 10.24
CA ALA A 654 9.18 0.66 9.65
C ALA A 654 9.19 -0.82 9.21
N LEU A 655 9.32 -1.06 7.91
CA LEU A 655 9.21 -2.39 7.31
C LEU A 655 10.59 -3.07 7.28
N TYR A 656 11.50 -2.60 6.42
CA TYR A 656 12.84 -3.18 6.28
C TYR A 656 13.85 -2.15 5.76
N PHE A 657 15.11 -2.57 5.64
CA PHE A 657 16.21 -1.72 5.18
C PHE A 657 16.22 -1.66 3.66
N LEU A 658 16.15 -0.46 3.08
CA LEU A 658 16.25 -0.26 1.64
C LEU A 658 17.71 -0.28 1.15
N GLY A 659 18.67 -0.39 2.05
CA GLY A 659 20.10 -0.43 1.76
C GLY A 659 20.90 0.46 2.70
N MET A 660 22.21 0.24 2.71
CA MET A 660 23.18 0.99 3.50
C MET A 660 24.25 1.57 2.58
N ALA A 661 24.64 2.81 2.83
CA ALA A 661 25.60 3.51 1.98
C ALA A 661 26.64 4.26 2.82
N PRO A 662 27.87 4.43 2.32
CA PRO A 662 28.88 5.20 3.02
C PRO A 662 28.45 6.62 3.35
N PHE A 663 28.41 6.96 4.64
CA PHE A 663 28.14 8.32 5.14
C PHE A 663 29.44 9.06 5.42
N ASP A 664 30.27 8.49 6.30
CA ASP A 664 31.62 8.96 6.62
C ASP A 664 32.53 7.77 7.00
N ASP A 665 33.68 8.05 7.61
CA ASP A 665 34.66 7.05 8.03
C ASP A 665 34.24 6.24 9.28
N THR A 666 33.17 6.66 9.95
CA THR A 666 32.70 6.10 11.22
C THR A 666 31.33 5.42 11.14
N ALA A 667 30.55 5.74 10.11
CA ALA A 667 29.19 5.24 9.96
C ALA A 667 28.77 5.10 8.48
N ASP A 668 27.81 4.22 8.27
CA ASP A 668 26.94 4.23 7.10
C ASP A 668 25.69 5.07 7.37
N VAL A 669 24.97 5.43 6.31
CA VAL A 669 23.59 5.92 6.37
C VAL A 669 22.70 4.86 5.75
N PHE A 670 21.54 4.63 6.36
CA PHE A 670 20.54 3.71 5.85
C PHE A 670 19.17 4.36 5.79
N VAL A 671 18.34 3.83 4.90
CA VAL A 671 16.95 4.27 4.72
C VAL A 671 16.04 3.08 5.00
N MET A 672 14.97 3.33 5.75
CA MET A 672 13.89 2.36 5.94
C MET A 672 12.58 2.90 5.39
N ASN A 673 11.86 2.08 4.64
CA ASN A 673 10.48 2.39 4.24
C ASN A 673 9.52 2.21 5.41
N GLY A 674 8.51 3.08 5.44
CA GLY A 674 7.37 3.00 6.36
C GLY A 674 6.10 2.60 5.62
N ASN A 675 5.27 1.74 6.22
CA ASN A 675 4.05 1.23 5.60
C ASN A 675 3.10 2.30 5.05
N HIS A 676 3.09 3.50 5.63
CA HIS A 676 2.23 4.61 5.20
C HIS A 676 2.95 5.64 4.31
N GLY A 677 4.11 5.30 3.76
CA GLY A 677 4.80 6.09 2.73
C GLY A 677 5.88 7.05 3.23
N ARG A 678 6.10 7.19 4.55
CA ARG A 678 7.24 7.94 5.13
C ARG A 678 8.48 7.07 5.20
N PHE A 679 9.63 7.61 4.79
CA PHE A 679 10.90 6.88 4.80
C PHE A 679 11.83 7.53 5.82
N PHE A 680 12.49 6.71 6.63
CA PHE A 680 13.30 7.19 7.76
C PHE A 680 14.78 7.04 7.45
N VAL A 681 15.57 8.09 7.71
CA VAL A 681 17.00 8.15 7.42
C VAL A 681 17.78 8.20 8.73
N LEU A 682 18.66 7.23 8.94
CA LEU A 682 19.47 7.12 10.16
C LEU A 682 20.91 6.73 9.82
N THR A 683 21.86 7.09 10.68
CA THR A 683 23.23 6.59 10.60
C THR A 683 23.39 5.26 11.34
N SER A 684 24.32 4.41 10.89
CA SER A 684 24.60 3.10 11.50
C SER A 684 25.17 3.20 12.92
N ASP A 685 25.63 4.38 13.34
CA ASP A 685 26.03 4.71 14.70
C ASP A 685 24.91 5.33 15.57
N GLY A 686 23.66 5.27 15.09
CA GLY A 686 22.45 5.45 15.90
C GLY A 686 21.97 6.88 16.02
N ILE A 687 22.16 7.71 14.99
CA ILE A 687 21.63 9.08 14.95
C ILE A 687 20.56 9.15 13.87
N TYR A 688 19.33 9.46 14.27
CA TYR A 688 18.26 9.81 13.33
C TYR A 688 18.63 11.10 12.62
N LEU A 689 18.55 11.14 11.29
CA LEU A 689 18.86 12.34 10.52
C LEU A 689 17.57 13.08 10.14
N ASP A 690 16.71 12.40 9.39
CA ASP A 690 15.52 13.02 8.80
C ASP A 690 14.53 11.95 8.32
N GLU A 691 13.45 12.43 7.72
CA GLU A 691 12.46 11.64 7.02
C GLU A 691 12.19 12.20 5.63
N MET A 692 11.84 11.30 4.71
CA MET A 692 11.45 11.62 3.35
C MET A 692 10.00 11.23 3.12
N PHE A 693 9.37 11.93 2.18
CA PHE A 693 7.98 11.72 1.73
C PHE A 693 6.92 11.96 2.80
N LYS A 694 5.66 11.87 2.37
CA LYS A 694 4.49 12.21 3.18
C LYS A 694 3.75 10.94 3.56
N ASP A 695 3.16 10.95 4.75
CA ASP A 695 2.27 9.89 5.19
C ASP A 695 0.93 9.99 4.42
N VAL A 696 0.48 8.89 3.85
CA VAL A 696 -0.78 8.83 3.09
C VAL A 696 -2.01 9.25 3.90
N ARG A 697 -1.96 9.10 5.24
CA ARG A 697 -3.06 9.46 6.15
C ARG A 697 -3.27 10.96 6.27
N MET A 698 -2.36 11.79 5.73
CA MET A 698 -2.40 13.25 5.86
C MET A 698 -3.15 13.95 4.72
N GLY A 699 -3.77 13.23 3.77
CA GLY A 699 -4.62 13.83 2.73
C GLY A 699 -3.88 14.77 1.77
N VAL A 700 -2.68 14.37 1.36
CA VAL A 700 -1.75 15.20 0.57
C VAL A 700 -1.96 15.04 -0.94
N ALA A 701 -1.47 16.00 -1.72
CA ALA A 701 -1.50 15.94 -3.18
C ALA A 701 -0.84 14.65 -3.73
N ILE A 702 -1.44 14.07 -4.76
CA ILE A 702 -0.91 12.89 -5.45
C ILE A 702 0.13 13.35 -6.47
N ASP A 703 1.40 13.22 -6.12
CA ASP A 703 2.55 13.56 -6.94
C ASP A 703 3.67 12.51 -6.78
N ALA A 704 4.84 12.78 -7.37
CA ALA A 704 6.00 11.89 -7.27
C ALA A 704 6.43 11.62 -5.82
N TYR A 705 6.12 12.53 -4.89
CA TYR A 705 6.52 12.49 -3.48
C TYR A 705 5.49 11.83 -2.56
N LEU A 706 4.34 11.43 -3.09
CA LEU A 706 3.42 10.52 -2.42
C LEU A 706 3.70 9.09 -2.87
N ILE A 707 4.51 8.37 -2.07
CA ILE A 707 4.86 6.97 -2.39
C ILE A 707 3.63 6.07 -2.30
N GLY A 708 2.81 6.21 -1.24
CA GLY A 708 1.62 5.39 -1.03
C GLY A 708 1.68 4.57 0.26
N GLY A 709 0.61 3.82 0.53
CA GLY A 709 0.64 2.75 1.53
C GLY A 709 1.30 1.51 0.96
N GLU A 710 1.76 0.60 1.83
CA GLU A 710 2.26 -0.73 1.43
C GLU A 710 3.38 -0.69 0.38
N CYS A 711 4.27 0.30 0.49
CA CYS A 711 5.45 0.43 -0.36
C CYS A 711 6.53 -0.59 0.04
N PHE A 712 6.33 -1.85 -0.38
CA PHE A 712 7.16 -3.01 -0.05
C PHE A 712 8.45 -3.13 -0.86
N GLY A 713 8.86 -2.04 -1.49
CA GLY A 713 9.93 -2.03 -2.46
C GLY A 713 10.78 -0.78 -2.38
N GLY A 714 12.05 -0.96 -2.69
CA GLY A 714 12.99 0.14 -2.85
C GLY A 714 14.44 -0.27 -2.66
N PHE A 715 15.31 0.62 -3.10
CA PHE A 715 16.75 0.45 -2.99
C PHE A 715 17.44 1.81 -2.77
N PHE A 716 18.30 1.89 -1.79
CA PHE A 716 19.09 3.07 -1.44
C PHE A 716 20.58 2.74 -1.47
N ALA A 717 21.34 3.49 -2.26
CA ALA A 717 22.79 3.40 -2.24
C ALA A 717 23.44 4.70 -2.71
N ARG A 718 24.76 4.77 -2.56
CA ARG A 718 25.60 5.86 -3.07
C ARG A 718 26.32 5.39 -4.32
N SER A 719 26.29 6.18 -5.39
CA SER A 719 27.10 5.87 -6.57
C SER A 719 28.57 6.13 -6.29
N GLU A 720 29.41 5.19 -6.73
CA GLU A 720 30.87 5.30 -6.69
C GLU A 720 31.40 6.24 -7.79
N THR A 721 30.59 6.54 -8.80
CA THR A 721 31.01 7.34 -9.96
C THR A 721 30.87 8.84 -9.74
N ASP A 722 29.73 9.29 -9.21
CA ASP A 722 29.41 10.71 -9.00
C ASP A 722 29.30 11.09 -7.52
N GLY A 723 29.41 10.10 -6.61
CA GLY A 723 29.33 10.29 -5.16
C GLY A 723 27.92 10.62 -4.65
N ALA A 724 26.89 10.65 -5.51
CA ALA A 724 25.53 11.00 -5.15
C ALA A 724 24.79 9.82 -4.52
N TYR A 725 23.87 10.14 -3.61
CA TYR A 725 22.94 9.16 -3.05
C TYR A 725 21.71 9.07 -3.93
N TYR A 726 21.29 7.85 -4.23
CA TYR A 726 20.09 7.58 -4.98
C TYR A 726 19.13 6.68 -4.20
N LEU A 727 17.85 6.89 -4.44
CA LEU A 727 16.77 6.07 -3.95
C LEU A 727 15.89 5.66 -5.14
N GLN A 728 15.76 4.35 -5.36
CA GLN A 728 14.69 3.76 -6.15
C GLN A 728 13.55 3.39 -5.22
N SER A 729 12.33 3.83 -5.51
CA SER A 729 11.13 3.40 -4.79
C SER A 729 9.88 3.68 -5.64
N GLY A 730 8.68 3.52 -5.10
CA GLY A 730 7.43 3.81 -5.79
C GLY A 730 6.33 2.87 -5.33
N HIS A 731 5.33 2.67 -6.18
CA HIS A 731 4.19 1.79 -5.87
C HIS A 731 3.87 0.89 -7.07
N THR A 732 3.48 1.51 -8.18
CA THR A 732 3.19 0.87 -9.47
C THR A 732 4.25 1.18 -10.52
N ASP A 733 5.30 1.87 -10.13
CA ASP A 733 6.38 2.40 -10.94
C ASP A 733 7.66 2.41 -10.10
N TYR A 734 8.83 2.40 -10.75
CA TYR A 734 10.09 2.68 -10.07
C TYR A 734 10.49 4.13 -10.31
N ARG A 735 10.28 4.97 -9.31
CA ARG A 735 10.73 6.36 -9.23
C ARG A 735 12.18 6.41 -8.81
N ILE A 736 12.98 7.19 -9.52
CA ILE A 736 14.36 7.49 -9.13
C ILE A 736 14.43 8.86 -8.50
N PHE A 737 14.98 8.91 -7.30
CA PHE A 737 15.29 10.14 -6.58
C PHE A 737 16.79 10.27 -6.36
N ARG A 738 17.32 11.47 -6.59
CA ARG A 738 18.61 11.88 -6.04
C ARG A 738 18.39 12.46 -4.65
N ILE A 739 19.12 11.99 -3.65
CA ILE A 739 18.98 12.46 -2.27
C ILE A 739 20.02 13.55 -1.99
N ASN A 740 19.54 14.74 -1.64
CA ASN A 740 20.37 15.91 -1.36
C ASN A 740 20.53 16.15 0.14
N GLY A 741 21.65 16.73 0.55
CA GLY A 741 21.87 17.24 1.91
C GLY A 741 22.67 16.31 2.83
N LEU A 742 22.76 15.02 2.51
CA LEU A 742 23.57 14.05 3.25
C LEU A 742 25.08 14.37 3.22
N ASP A 743 25.57 14.78 2.06
CA ASP A 743 26.96 15.20 1.81
C ASP A 743 27.36 16.50 2.53
N ARG A 744 26.37 17.22 3.07
CA ARG A 744 26.54 18.49 3.79
C ARG A 744 26.25 18.35 5.29
N ALA A 745 26.09 17.13 5.79
CA ALA A 745 25.89 16.87 7.19
C ALA A 745 27.20 17.11 7.99
N VAL A 746 27.08 17.72 9.16
CA VAL A 746 28.21 18.09 10.02
C VAL A 746 28.01 17.48 11.39
N ARG A 747 28.98 16.68 11.82
CA ARG A 747 29.06 16.13 13.18
C ARG A 747 29.58 17.17 14.16
N SER A 748 29.02 17.15 15.37
CA SER A 748 29.54 17.87 16.52
C SER A 748 29.36 17.02 17.78
N ALA A 749 30.18 17.26 18.79
CA ALA A 749 30.12 16.54 20.04
C ALA A 749 30.66 17.41 21.18
N GLY A 750 30.33 17.04 22.40
CA GLY A 750 30.84 17.68 23.61
C GLY A 750 30.46 16.91 24.86
N THR A 751 30.70 17.52 26.02
CA THR A 751 30.35 16.95 27.32
C THR A 751 29.53 17.93 28.15
N LEU A 752 28.72 17.41 29.06
CA LEU A 752 27.93 18.17 30.02
C LEU A 752 28.01 17.50 31.40
N ASP A 753 28.07 18.31 32.45
CA ASP A 753 28.06 17.82 33.83
C ASP A 753 26.69 18.07 34.46
N VAL A 754 26.06 17.00 34.95
CA VAL A 754 24.78 17.06 35.66
C VAL A 754 25.05 17.05 37.17
N SER A 755 24.71 18.14 37.84
CA SER A 755 24.84 18.27 39.28
C SER A 755 23.65 17.66 40.04
N ALA A 756 23.86 17.30 41.32
CA ALA A 756 22.78 16.83 42.20
C ALA A 756 21.61 17.82 42.34
N ALA A 757 21.89 19.13 42.26
CA ALA A 757 20.85 20.15 42.29
C ALA A 757 19.96 20.12 41.03
N GLN A 758 20.54 19.85 39.85
CA GLN A 758 19.78 19.72 38.60
C GLN A 758 18.93 18.46 38.57
N VAL A 759 19.44 17.34 39.11
CA VAL A 759 18.65 16.10 39.29
C VAL A 759 17.43 16.36 40.18
N ALA A 760 17.61 17.02 41.32
CA ALA A 760 16.49 17.38 42.20
C ALA A 760 15.47 18.31 41.51
N ALA A 761 15.93 19.22 40.65
CA ALA A 761 15.05 20.07 39.85
C ALA A 761 14.25 19.29 38.79
N ALA A 762 14.87 18.30 38.15
CA ALA A 762 14.19 17.39 37.22
C ALA A 762 13.09 16.57 37.93
N GLU A 763 13.39 15.97 39.08
CA GLU A 763 12.42 15.24 39.91
C GLU A 763 11.24 16.11 40.36
N ASN A 764 11.50 17.37 40.72
CA ASN A 764 10.46 18.33 41.08
C ASN A 764 9.57 18.70 39.88
N SER A 765 10.16 18.85 38.70
CA SER A 765 9.43 19.17 37.46
C SER A 765 8.54 18.01 37.04
N LEU A 766 9.04 16.77 37.11
CA LEU A 766 8.26 15.56 36.82
C LEU A 766 7.08 15.41 37.80
N ARG A 767 7.30 15.67 39.10
CA ARG A 767 6.23 15.65 40.12
C ARG A 767 5.13 16.67 39.84
N ARG A 768 5.48 17.87 39.36
CA ARG A 768 4.50 18.90 38.97
C ARG A 768 3.69 18.51 37.74
N ALA A 769 4.35 17.98 36.71
CA ALA A 769 3.69 17.55 35.47
C ALA A 769 2.66 16.42 35.71
N VAL A 770 2.97 15.48 36.62
CA VAL A 770 2.03 14.41 37.00
C VAL A 770 0.83 14.96 37.79
N ALA A 771 1.01 16.03 38.57
CA ALA A 771 -0.06 16.66 39.35
C ALA A 771 -1.04 17.47 38.47
N GLU A 772 -0.58 18.07 37.37
CA GLU A 772 -1.44 18.84 36.44
C GLU A 772 -2.36 17.97 35.57
N VAL A 773 -2.03 16.69 35.37
CA VAL A 773 -2.84 15.73 34.58
C VAL A 773 -4.05 15.18 35.38
N ALA A 774 -4.11 15.43 36.70
CA ALA A 774 -5.06 14.78 37.61
C ALA A 774 -6.40 15.53 37.87
N GLU A 775 -6.59 16.79 37.43
CA GLU A 775 -7.82 17.56 37.72
C GLU A 775 -8.77 17.69 36.49
N PRO A 776 -10.07 17.36 36.61
CA PRO A 776 -11.04 17.52 35.53
C PRO A 776 -11.22 18.99 35.13
N ARG A 777 -11.18 19.31 33.83
CA ARG A 777 -11.44 20.66 33.31
C ARG A 777 -12.88 21.10 33.62
N ARG A 778 -13.08 22.35 34.02
CA ARG A 778 -14.38 22.93 34.41
C ARG A 778 -14.68 24.23 33.65
N VAL A 779 -15.94 24.48 33.34
CA VAL A 779 -16.41 25.73 32.72
C VAL A 779 -17.82 26.09 33.21
N ALA A 780 -18.04 27.37 33.46
CA ALA A 780 -19.32 27.89 33.93
C ALA A 780 -20.30 28.10 32.77
N VAL A 781 -21.57 27.81 32.99
CA VAL A 781 -22.70 28.04 32.07
C VAL A 781 -23.66 29.02 32.75
N PRO A 782 -23.48 30.35 32.55
CA PRO A 782 -24.29 31.36 33.23
C PRO A 782 -25.74 31.34 32.75
N ARG A 783 -26.64 31.73 33.66
CA ARG A 783 -28.02 32.06 33.32
C ARG A 783 -28.08 33.51 32.84
N VAL A 784 -28.65 33.75 31.66
CA VAL A 784 -28.73 35.09 31.05
C VAL A 784 -30.11 35.70 31.20
N ALA A 785 -30.16 37.00 31.50
CA ALA A 785 -31.43 37.75 31.58
C ALA A 785 -31.97 38.16 30.20
N ALA A 786 -31.10 38.25 29.19
CA ALA A 786 -31.43 38.52 27.81
C ALA A 786 -30.70 37.51 26.91
N ALA A 787 -31.42 36.93 25.95
CA ALA A 787 -30.86 36.01 24.98
C ALA A 787 -29.77 36.69 24.13
N PRO A 788 -28.58 36.09 23.97
CA PRO A 788 -27.65 36.48 22.92
C PRO A 788 -28.35 36.41 21.56
N ALA A 789 -28.07 37.35 20.66
CA ALA A 789 -28.42 37.19 19.27
C ALA A 789 -27.66 36.00 18.68
N VAL A 790 -28.22 35.46 17.61
CA VAL A 790 -27.66 34.33 16.87
C VAL A 790 -27.41 34.86 15.47
N ASP A 791 -26.31 35.59 15.31
CA ASP A 791 -25.91 36.26 14.07
C ASP A 791 -24.49 35.89 13.61
N GLY A 792 -23.79 35.07 14.40
CA GLY A 792 -22.41 34.64 14.18
C GLY A 792 -21.39 35.66 14.66
N ASP A 793 -21.80 36.71 15.38
CA ASP A 793 -20.93 37.70 15.99
C ASP A 793 -20.87 37.57 17.52
N PRO A 794 -19.80 36.96 18.04
CA PRO A 794 -19.69 36.62 19.45
C PRO A 794 -19.38 37.80 20.38
N ALA A 795 -19.55 39.05 19.93
CA ALA A 795 -19.21 40.27 20.65
C ALA A 795 -20.11 40.56 21.87
N GLU A 796 -21.34 40.06 21.85
CA GLU A 796 -22.34 40.29 22.90
C GLU A 796 -22.41 39.18 23.95
N TRP A 797 -21.61 38.13 23.80
CA TRP A 797 -21.59 37.02 24.74
C TRP A 797 -21.15 37.50 26.12
N PRO A 798 -21.84 37.05 27.20
CA PRO A 798 -21.46 37.41 28.56
C PRO A 798 -20.01 36.96 28.81
N GLU A 799 -19.26 37.71 29.63
CA GLU A 799 -17.93 37.30 30.09
C GLU A 799 -18.06 36.34 31.29
N PRO A 800 -18.01 35.02 31.06
CA PRO A 800 -17.21 34.13 31.90
C PRO A 800 -16.11 33.46 31.08
N THR A 801 -15.12 32.87 31.75
CA THR A 801 -13.96 32.23 31.14
C THR A 801 -14.38 31.18 30.08
N PRO A 802 -14.18 31.42 28.77
CA PRO A 802 -14.56 30.45 27.75
C PRO A 802 -13.70 29.18 27.86
N ALA A 803 -14.25 28.04 27.43
CA ALA A 803 -13.47 26.82 27.25
C ALA A 803 -12.45 27.07 26.13
N ARG A 804 -11.16 27.03 26.47
CA ARG A 804 -10.04 27.25 25.53
C ARG A 804 -9.23 25.97 25.38
N TRP A 805 -8.95 25.60 24.14
CA TRP A 805 -8.02 24.51 23.85
C TRP A 805 -7.36 24.71 22.50
N ASP A 806 -6.24 24.03 22.32
CA ASP A 806 -5.53 23.95 21.08
C ASP A 806 -4.98 22.53 20.89
N ARG A 807 -4.39 22.33 19.72
CA ARG A 807 -3.57 21.16 19.40
C ARG A 807 -2.17 21.67 19.07
N ASP A 808 -1.30 21.65 20.07
CA ASP A 808 0.13 21.96 19.96
C ASP A 808 0.42 23.34 19.31
N GLY A 809 -0.39 24.36 19.66
CA GLY A 809 -0.27 25.72 19.15
C GLY A 809 -0.75 25.95 17.71
N LYS A 810 -1.39 24.96 17.06
CA LYS A 810 -1.74 25.03 15.62
C LYS A 810 -3.21 25.28 15.31
N PHE A 811 -4.12 24.89 16.21
CA PHE A 811 -5.56 24.93 15.99
C PHE A 811 -6.30 25.48 17.22
N PRO A 812 -6.13 26.78 17.53
CA PRO A 812 -6.76 27.36 18.70
C PRO A 812 -8.28 27.44 18.53
N VAL A 813 -8.99 27.04 19.58
CA VAL A 813 -10.46 27.08 19.65
C VAL A 813 -10.91 27.69 20.97
N GLN A 814 -12.00 28.45 20.89
CA GLN A 814 -12.73 28.95 22.04
C GLN A 814 -14.20 28.54 21.93
N ALA A 815 -14.79 28.03 23.01
CA ALA A 815 -16.22 27.76 23.08
C ALA A 815 -16.83 28.33 24.37
N ALA A 816 -18.09 28.77 24.28
CA ALA A 816 -18.87 29.28 25.40
C ALA A 816 -20.29 28.72 25.36
N ALA A 817 -20.92 28.64 26.54
CA ALA A 817 -22.31 28.23 26.69
C ALA A 817 -23.01 29.16 27.69
N ALA A 818 -24.30 29.43 27.49
CA ALA A 818 -25.16 30.18 28.40
C ALA A 818 -26.59 29.65 28.29
N PHE A 819 -27.48 29.93 29.24
CA PHE A 819 -28.86 29.43 29.17
C PHE A 819 -29.90 30.39 29.77
N ASP A 820 -31.16 30.24 29.36
CA ASP A 820 -32.33 30.86 29.99
C ASP A 820 -33.41 29.79 30.29
N ASP A 821 -34.62 30.20 30.62
CA ASP A 821 -35.72 29.28 31.00
C ASP A 821 -36.16 28.34 29.87
N GLY A 822 -35.85 28.68 28.61
CA GLY A 822 -36.27 27.93 27.43
C GLY A 822 -35.15 27.37 26.56
N HIS A 823 -33.97 27.99 26.55
CA HIS A 823 -32.91 27.69 25.58
C HIS A 823 -31.52 27.57 26.19
N LEU A 824 -30.72 26.69 25.59
CA LEU A 824 -29.26 26.66 25.68
C LEU A 824 -28.69 27.45 24.49
N TYR A 825 -27.79 28.37 24.78
CA TYR A 825 -27.01 29.12 23.80
C TYR A 825 -25.60 28.53 23.74
N LEU A 826 -25.06 28.31 22.55
CA LEU A 826 -23.69 27.84 22.32
C LEU A 826 -22.96 28.74 21.31
N CYS A 827 -21.68 29.02 21.55
CA CYS A 827 -20.82 29.77 20.64
C CYS A 827 -19.43 29.13 20.50
N TRP A 828 -18.93 29.03 19.27
CA TRP A 828 -17.56 28.63 18.95
C TRP A 828 -16.85 29.69 18.13
N ARG A 829 -15.58 29.95 18.47
CA ARG A 829 -14.61 30.68 17.62
C ARG A 829 -13.50 29.71 17.25
N VAL A 830 -13.32 29.46 15.96
CA VAL A 830 -12.41 28.44 15.42
C VAL A 830 -11.42 29.08 14.44
N GLU A 831 -10.13 28.84 14.62
CA GLU A 831 -9.13 29.14 13.60
C GLU A 831 -8.98 27.97 12.64
N ASP A 832 -9.17 28.24 11.35
CA ASP A 832 -9.24 27.24 10.29
C ASP A 832 -8.90 27.87 8.92
N ASN A 833 -8.01 27.21 8.17
CA ASN A 833 -7.60 27.65 6.84
C ASN A 833 -8.64 27.31 5.76
N SER A 834 -9.62 26.44 6.04
CA SER A 834 -10.72 26.08 5.16
C SER A 834 -12.07 26.23 5.86
N PRO A 835 -12.51 27.46 6.21
CA PRO A 835 -13.48 27.68 7.27
C PRO A 835 -14.89 27.14 6.96
N PHE A 836 -15.30 26.17 7.78
CA PHE A 836 -16.67 25.66 7.91
C PHE A 836 -17.25 25.07 6.62
N VAL A 837 -16.51 24.12 6.03
CA VAL A 837 -16.81 23.41 4.78
C VAL A 837 -17.14 21.94 5.05
N ASN A 838 -18.32 21.50 4.62
CA ASN A 838 -18.75 20.11 4.73
C ASN A 838 -19.66 19.74 3.54
N GLN A 839 -19.26 18.72 2.77
CA GLN A 839 -19.95 18.22 1.57
C GLN A 839 -20.62 16.86 1.79
N GLY A 840 -20.74 16.44 3.05
CA GLY A 840 -21.39 15.18 3.39
C GLY A 840 -22.84 15.15 2.94
N ARG A 841 -23.24 14.04 2.30
CA ARG A 841 -24.60 13.84 1.76
C ARG A 841 -25.54 13.09 2.71
N ASP A 842 -24.99 12.52 3.78
CA ASP A 842 -25.74 11.87 4.84
C ASP A 842 -25.64 12.71 6.10
N TRP A 843 -26.75 13.37 6.46
CA TRP A 843 -26.80 14.26 7.62
C TRP A 843 -26.54 13.55 8.96
N THR A 844 -26.70 12.22 9.00
CA THR A 844 -26.39 11.39 10.18
C THR A 844 -24.90 11.08 10.33
N LEU A 845 -24.09 11.41 9.31
CA LEU A 845 -22.65 11.12 9.22
C LEU A 845 -21.79 12.36 8.96
N LEU A 846 -22.31 13.57 9.14
CA LEU A 846 -21.56 14.81 8.82
C LEU A 846 -20.27 14.98 9.62
N HIS A 847 -20.14 14.30 10.76
CA HIS A 847 -18.91 14.23 11.52
C HIS A 847 -17.77 13.49 10.81
N LYS A 848 -18.03 12.83 9.67
CA LYS A 848 -17.06 12.07 8.86
C LYS A 848 -16.59 12.79 7.61
N THR A 849 -17.21 13.89 7.24
CA THR A 849 -17.04 14.50 5.92
C THR A 849 -16.34 15.84 5.99
N GLY A 850 -16.71 16.75 6.88
CA GLY A 850 -16.06 18.06 6.88
C GLY A 850 -16.18 18.77 8.22
N ASP A 851 -16.01 20.08 8.18
CA ASP A 851 -16.03 20.89 9.40
C ASP A 851 -17.36 20.77 10.13
N CYS A 852 -17.27 20.63 11.45
CA CYS A 852 -18.40 20.73 12.33
C CYS A 852 -17.98 21.11 13.75
N VAL A 853 -18.89 21.74 14.48
CA VAL A 853 -18.74 21.94 15.93
C VAL A 853 -19.56 20.88 16.65
N ASP A 854 -19.05 20.41 17.78
CA ASP A 854 -19.51 19.23 18.50
C ASP A 854 -19.69 19.56 19.99
N PHE A 855 -20.85 19.27 20.55
CA PHE A 855 -21.14 19.45 21.97
C PHE A 855 -21.67 18.14 22.56
N GLN A 856 -20.91 17.56 23.48
CA GLN A 856 -21.25 16.29 24.14
C GLN A 856 -21.62 16.58 25.59
N PHE A 857 -22.69 15.97 26.08
CA PHE A 857 -23.16 16.23 27.44
C PHE A 857 -23.98 15.08 28.00
N GLY A 858 -23.99 14.96 29.33
CA GLY A 858 -24.91 14.10 30.08
C GLY A 858 -25.97 14.94 30.78
N ALA A 859 -27.23 14.69 30.47
CA ALA A 859 -28.38 15.39 31.06
C ALA A 859 -28.70 14.95 32.51
N ASP A 860 -28.27 13.75 32.92
CA ASP A 860 -28.49 13.23 34.27
C ASP A 860 -27.31 13.57 35.20
N SER A 861 -27.53 14.52 36.12
CA SER A 861 -26.55 14.89 37.16
C SER A 861 -26.23 13.76 38.15
N GLY A 862 -27.08 12.73 38.23
CA GLY A 862 -26.89 11.53 39.07
C GLY A 862 -26.09 10.40 38.41
N ALA A 863 -25.70 10.55 37.13
CA ALA A 863 -24.96 9.52 36.41
C ALA A 863 -23.59 9.22 37.06
N PRO A 864 -23.12 7.96 37.07
CA PRO A 864 -21.82 7.60 37.64
C PRO A 864 -20.66 8.41 37.06
N ALA A 865 -19.82 8.93 37.95
CA ALA A 865 -18.58 9.62 37.57
C ALA A 865 -17.57 8.62 36.97
N GLY A 866 -16.81 9.06 35.94
CA GLY A 866 -15.76 8.23 35.32
C GLY A 866 -16.26 7.05 34.47
N ARG A 867 -17.54 7.02 34.10
CA ARG A 867 -18.12 5.93 33.28
C ARG A 867 -17.49 5.85 31.88
N LEU A 868 -17.11 4.64 31.46
CA LEU A 868 -16.46 4.39 30.17
C LEU A 868 -17.44 4.31 28.98
N THR A 869 -18.72 4.08 29.25
CA THR A 869 -19.77 3.88 28.24
C THR A 869 -20.96 4.80 28.52
N PRO A 870 -21.73 5.19 27.48
CA PRO A 870 -22.86 6.10 27.65
C PRO A 870 -24.01 5.45 28.41
N VAL A 871 -24.72 6.27 29.20
CA VAL A 871 -25.93 5.93 29.97
C VAL A 871 -27.14 6.76 29.51
N PRO A 872 -28.38 6.46 29.92
CA PRO A 872 -29.54 7.27 29.54
C PRO A 872 -29.31 8.75 29.89
N GLY A 873 -29.57 9.64 28.94
CA GLY A 873 -29.32 11.08 29.07
C GLY A 873 -27.98 11.56 28.50
N ASP A 874 -27.06 10.65 28.13
CA ASP A 874 -25.85 11.02 27.39
C ASP A 874 -26.18 11.30 25.92
N CYS A 875 -25.76 12.47 25.46
CA CYS A 875 -26.09 13.00 24.14
C CYS A 875 -24.87 13.61 23.45
N ARG A 876 -24.95 13.69 22.13
CA ARG A 876 -24.04 14.45 21.27
C ARG A 876 -24.82 15.33 20.33
N LEU A 877 -24.51 16.62 20.32
CA LEU A 877 -25.06 17.61 19.41
C LEU A 877 -23.98 18.03 18.41
N LEU A 878 -24.24 17.82 17.13
CA LEU A 878 -23.34 18.18 16.04
C LEU A 878 -23.96 19.33 15.23
N ILE A 879 -23.19 20.36 14.89
CA ILE A 879 -23.64 21.44 14.00
C ILE A 879 -22.74 21.52 12.78
N ALA A 880 -23.33 21.37 11.59
CA ALA A 880 -22.62 21.27 10.32
C ALA A 880 -23.47 21.78 9.14
N PRO A 881 -22.86 22.21 8.01
CA PRO A 881 -23.56 22.39 6.73
C PRO A 881 -24.15 21.06 6.22
N THR A 882 -25.39 21.05 5.73
CA THR A 882 -26.08 19.82 5.26
C THR A 882 -26.06 19.60 3.74
N ASP A 883 -25.68 20.60 2.93
CA ASP A 883 -25.68 20.53 1.45
C ASP A 883 -24.53 21.37 0.82
N GLY A 884 -23.30 21.24 1.34
CA GLY A 884 -22.13 21.94 0.82
C GLY A 884 -21.90 23.36 1.36
N GLN A 885 -20.89 24.05 0.81
CA GLN A 885 -20.31 25.27 1.39
C GLN A 885 -21.28 26.47 1.55
N ASN A 886 -22.44 26.48 0.87
CA ASN A 886 -23.44 27.56 0.96
C ASN A 886 -24.78 27.14 1.57
N ALA A 887 -24.87 25.95 2.19
CA ALA A 887 -26.10 25.44 2.79
C ALA A 887 -26.36 25.99 4.20
N THR A 888 -27.63 26.07 4.58
CA THR A 888 -28.05 26.36 5.96
C THR A 888 -27.52 25.26 6.90
N PRO A 889 -26.81 25.59 7.99
CA PRO A 889 -26.33 24.59 8.94
C PRO A 889 -27.50 23.94 9.68
N ALA A 890 -27.33 22.67 10.09
CA ALA A 890 -28.29 21.95 10.91
C ALA A 890 -27.67 21.47 12.22
N ALA A 891 -28.49 21.38 13.27
CA ALA A 891 -28.15 20.77 14.54
C ALA A 891 -28.66 19.32 14.59
N ILE A 892 -27.75 18.36 14.65
CA ILE A 892 -28.03 16.92 14.68
C ILE A 892 -27.76 16.39 16.09
N LEU A 893 -28.79 15.84 16.73
CA LEU A 893 -28.74 15.31 18.09
C LEU A 893 -28.74 13.78 18.07
N TYR A 894 -27.69 13.20 18.64
CA TYR A 894 -27.51 11.77 18.87
C TYR A 894 -27.82 11.47 20.34
N ARG A 895 -28.75 10.55 20.60
CA ARG A 895 -29.15 10.12 21.95
C ARG A 895 -28.78 8.66 22.19
N TYR A 896 -28.17 8.40 23.33
CA TYR A 896 -27.67 7.09 23.70
C TYR A 896 -28.47 6.52 24.88
N ARG A 897 -28.74 5.22 24.84
CA ARG A 897 -29.45 4.46 25.89
C ARG A 897 -30.86 5.01 26.16
N VAL A 898 -31.62 5.33 25.10
CA VAL A 898 -33.01 5.80 25.22
C VAL A 898 -33.92 4.59 25.52
N PRO A 899 -34.59 4.55 26.69
CA PRO A 899 -35.45 3.42 27.05
C PRO A 899 -36.61 3.23 26.06
N GLY A 900 -36.82 2.00 25.58
CA GLY A 900 -37.94 1.67 24.69
C GLY A 900 -37.72 2.02 23.21
N THR A 901 -36.48 2.33 22.80
CA THR A 901 -36.14 2.64 21.40
C THR A 901 -36.55 1.52 20.44
N ALA A 902 -37.36 1.86 19.44
CA ALA A 902 -37.89 0.91 18.48
C ALA A 902 -36.96 0.65 17.27
N LYS A 903 -36.14 1.63 16.87
CA LYS A 903 -35.28 1.57 15.67
C LYS A 903 -33.93 2.25 15.88
N PRO A 904 -33.01 1.62 16.63
CA PRO A 904 -31.68 2.19 16.82
C PRO A 904 -30.88 2.16 15.49
N MET A 905 -30.01 3.15 15.31
CA MET A 905 -29.15 3.27 14.13
C MET A 905 -27.78 2.65 14.41
N SER A 906 -27.35 1.74 13.53
CA SER A 906 -26.04 1.10 13.63
C SER A 906 -25.03 1.80 12.73
N PHE A 907 -23.88 2.12 13.31
CA PHE A 907 -22.73 2.71 12.66
C PHE A 907 -21.67 1.61 12.57
N VAL A 908 -21.28 1.22 11.35
CA VAL A 908 -20.50 -0.01 11.09
C VAL A 908 -19.24 0.31 10.29
N SER A 909 -18.13 -0.34 10.63
CA SER A 909 -16.91 -0.45 9.83
C SER A 909 -16.47 -1.93 9.72
N PRO A 910 -15.49 -2.29 8.87
CA PRO A 910 -15.06 -3.69 8.70
C PRO A 910 -14.59 -4.38 9.99
N TRP A 911 -14.22 -3.63 11.02
CA TRP A 911 -13.63 -4.15 12.26
C TRP A 911 -14.55 -4.08 13.48
N ARG A 912 -15.63 -3.28 13.47
CA ARG A 912 -16.57 -3.14 14.60
C ARG A 912 -17.86 -2.40 14.22
N SER A 913 -18.83 -2.38 15.14
CA SER A 913 -20.03 -1.53 15.06
C SER A 913 -20.33 -0.85 16.40
N THR A 914 -21.05 0.27 16.35
CA THR A 914 -21.67 0.91 17.52
C THR A 914 -23.11 1.28 17.20
N THR A 915 -23.92 1.47 18.22
CA THR A 915 -25.36 1.72 18.08
C THR A 915 -25.73 3.00 18.82
N VAL A 916 -26.44 3.88 18.12
CA VAL A 916 -27.07 5.08 18.68
C VAL A 916 -28.58 4.88 18.61
N ASP A 917 -29.28 5.18 19.70
CA ASP A 917 -30.69 4.82 19.82
C ASP A 917 -31.58 5.77 19.02
N GLU A 918 -31.29 7.08 19.06
CA GLU A 918 -31.99 8.08 18.26
C GLU A 918 -31.00 9.08 17.65
N VAL A 919 -31.18 9.40 16.37
CA VAL A 919 -30.45 10.45 15.66
C VAL A 919 -31.47 11.35 14.97
N VAL A 920 -31.57 12.60 15.42
CA VAL A 920 -32.62 13.54 15.00
C VAL A 920 -32.07 14.92 14.67
N ILE A 921 -32.71 15.64 13.75
CA ILE A 921 -32.44 17.06 13.52
C ILE A 921 -33.28 17.89 14.48
N VAL A 922 -32.66 18.79 15.24
CA VAL A 922 -33.35 19.75 16.12
C VAL A 922 -33.84 20.91 15.24
N ARG A 923 -35.07 20.84 14.76
CA ARG A 923 -35.63 21.79 13.77
C ARG A 923 -35.87 23.17 14.34
N GLU A 924 -36.04 23.26 15.65
CA GLU A 924 -36.27 24.48 16.42
C GLU A 924 -34.96 25.22 16.72
N ALA A 925 -33.80 24.63 16.37
CA ALA A 925 -32.50 25.28 16.57
C ALA A 925 -32.37 26.49 15.64
N ARG A 926 -32.01 27.64 16.22
CA ARG A 926 -31.56 28.81 15.46
C ARG A 926 -30.05 28.78 15.40
N ILE A 927 -29.46 28.88 14.21
CA ILE A 927 -28.02 28.75 14.00
C ILE A 927 -27.55 29.86 13.05
N ALA A 928 -26.46 30.53 13.41
CA ALA A 928 -25.79 31.50 12.56
C ALA A 928 -24.29 31.21 12.49
N VAL A 929 -23.72 31.44 11.31
CA VAL A 929 -22.31 31.17 11.04
C VAL A 929 -21.70 32.35 10.29
N LYS A 930 -20.60 32.88 10.81
CA LYS A 930 -19.82 33.95 10.19
C LYS A 930 -18.41 33.44 9.87
N ARG A 931 -18.08 33.37 8.59
CA ARG A 931 -16.76 32.95 8.10
C ARG A 931 -15.85 34.16 7.92
N GLN A 932 -14.56 33.98 8.19
CA GLN A 932 -13.52 34.99 7.98
C GLN A 932 -12.23 34.35 7.47
N SER A 933 -11.28 35.17 7.03
CA SER A 933 -9.96 34.68 6.63
C SER A 933 -9.28 34.04 7.83
N GLY A 934 -8.99 32.73 7.75
CA GLY A 934 -8.34 31.97 8.81
C GLY A 934 -9.26 31.47 9.93
N GLY A 935 -10.60 31.49 9.76
CA GLY A 935 -11.49 30.88 10.75
C GLY A 935 -12.99 31.13 10.57
N TYR A 936 -13.77 30.72 11.56
CA TYR A 936 -15.22 30.91 11.58
C TYR A 936 -15.77 31.03 13.01
N CYS A 937 -16.95 31.63 13.12
CA CYS A 937 -17.75 31.66 14.34
C CYS A 937 -19.10 30.96 14.10
N VAL A 938 -19.52 30.12 15.05
CA VAL A 938 -20.82 29.44 15.06
C VAL A 938 -21.57 29.83 16.33
N GLU A 939 -22.79 30.34 16.19
CA GLU A 939 -23.72 30.56 17.29
C GLU A 939 -24.97 29.72 17.11
N ALA A 940 -25.49 29.16 18.21
CA ALA A 940 -26.72 28.39 18.19
C ALA A 940 -27.58 28.62 19.43
N ALA A 941 -28.90 28.73 19.25
CA ALA A 941 -29.90 28.69 20.31
C ALA A 941 -30.77 27.44 20.16
N LEU A 942 -30.76 26.57 21.16
CA LEU A 942 -31.40 25.25 21.15
C LEU A 942 -32.39 25.12 22.31
N PRO A 943 -33.63 24.64 22.11
CA PRO A 943 -34.57 24.47 23.22
C PRO A 943 -34.05 23.46 24.27
N LEU A 944 -34.12 23.80 25.56
CA LEU A 944 -33.68 22.90 26.64
C LEU A 944 -34.45 21.57 26.62
N ALA A 945 -35.75 21.62 26.32
CA ALA A 945 -36.60 20.44 26.17
C ALA A 945 -36.15 19.52 25.02
N ALA A 946 -35.64 20.08 23.93
CA ALA A 946 -35.11 19.29 22.83
C ALA A 946 -33.78 18.61 23.18
N LEU A 947 -33.08 19.06 24.21
CA LEU A 947 -31.81 18.51 24.70
C LEU A 947 -31.98 17.58 25.92
N GLY A 948 -33.07 17.74 26.69
CA GLY A 948 -33.30 17.06 27.97
C GLY A 948 -32.63 17.79 29.14
N LEU A 949 -32.46 19.11 29.04
CA LEU A 949 -31.72 19.95 30.00
C LEU A 949 -32.61 20.89 30.81
N GLU A 950 -33.92 20.63 30.90
CA GLU A 950 -34.89 21.50 31.60
C GLU A 950 -34.60 21.64 33.09
N ALA A 951 -33.91 20.66 33.69
CA ALA A 951 -33.53 20.65 35.11
C ALA A 951 -32.03 20.98 35.33
N ALA A 952 -31.36 21.58 34.34
CA ALA A 952 -29.92 21.85 34.41
C ALA A 952 -29.54 23.00 35.37
N ALA A 953 -30.46 23.92 35.67
CA ALA A 953 -30.21 25.05 36.57
C ALA A 953 -29.67 24.58 37.94
N GLY A 954 -28.57 25.17 38.40
CA GLY A 954 -27.88 24.82 39.65
C GLY A 954 -27.20 23.45 39.65
N LYS A 955 -26.99 22.79 38.50
CA LYS A 955 -26.36 21.47 38.40
C LYS A 955 -24.95 21.54 37.80
N ALA A 956 -24.10 20.58 38.19
CA ALA A 956 -22.82 20.32 37.54
C ALA A 956 -22.94 19.07 36.66
N LEU A 957 -23.03 19.27 35.35
CA LEU A 957 -23.19 18.20 34.36
C LEU A 957 -21.84 17.80 33.76
N ALA A 958 -21.73 16.56 33.28
CA ALA A 958 -20.56 16.13 32.53
C ALA A 958 -20.72 16.54 31.07
N GLY A 959 -19.67 17.09 30.44
CA GLY A 959 -19.73 17.46 29.03
C GLY A 959 -18.40 17.94 28.46
N ASP A 960 -18.39 18.14 27.14
CA ASP A 960 -17.21 18.54 26.38
C ASP A 960 -17.58 19.37 25.15
N PHE A 961 -16.66 20.25 24.74
CA PHE A 961 -16.75 21.05 23.53
C PHE A 961 -15.73 20.53 22.52
N GLY A 962 -16.15 20.38 21.27
CA GLY A 962 -15.33 19.85 20.20
C GLY A 962 -15.45 20.63 18.91
N VAL A 963 -14.40 20.51 18.10
CA VAL A 963 -14.36 20.91 16.70
C VAL A 963 -13.80 19.73 15.92
N ILE A 964 -14.46 19.41 14.82
CA ILE A 964 -13.98 18.47 13.82
C ILE A 964 -13.60 19.31 12.61
N TYR A 965 -12.35 19.17 12.17
CA TYR A 965 -11.82 19.85 11.00
C TYR A 965 -11.91 18.92 9.79
N GLY A 966 -12.37 19.45 8.66
CA GLY A 966 -12.42 18.81 7.36
C GLY A 966 -11.14 19.01 6.54
N ASP A 967 -11.04 18.30 5.43
CA ASP A 967 -10.15 18.70 4.35
C ASP A 967 -10.69 19.97 3.65
N PRO A 968 -9.87 20.72 2.89
CA PRO A 968 -10.33 21.94 2.22
C PRO A 968 -11.52 21.75 1.26
N SER A 969 -11.75 20.51 0.82
CA SER A 969 -12.87 20.13 -0.05
C SER A 969 -14.15 19.79 0.72
N GLY A 970 -14.08 19.55 2.04
CA GLY A 970 -15.19 19.13 2.91
C GLY A 970 -15.68 17.70 2.68
N ASN A 971 -14.83 16.81 2.14
CA ASN A 971 -15.17 15.43 1.79
C ASN A 971 -14.78 14.41 2.87
N VAL A 972 -13.71 14.67 3.64
CA VAL A 972 -13.32 13.84 4.78
C VAL A 972 -12.94 14.68 6.00
N ASN A 973 -13.27 14.20 7.20
CA ASN A 973 -12.77 14.80 8.43
C ASN A 973 -11.32 14.39 8.74
N MET A 974 -10.50 15.36 9.13
CA MET A 974 -9.05 15.25 9.26
C MET A 974 -8.57 15.26 10.71
N LEU A 975 -9.28 15.98 11.58
CA LEU A 975 -8.91 16.13 12.98
C LEU A 975 -10.16 16.29 13.84
N ARG A 976 -10.17 15.64 15.01
CA ARG A 976 -11.14 15.90 16.07
C ARG A 976 -10.39 16.48 17.26
N SER A 977 -10.78 17.68 17.68
CA SER A 977 -10.13 18.43 18.74
C SER A 977 -11.16 18.82 19.79
N TYR A 978 -10.96 18.39 21.03
CA TYR A 978 -11.90 18.66 22.12
C TYR A 978 -11.21 19.34 23.31
N TRP A 979 -12.02 20.05 24.09
CA TRP A 979 -11.58 20.81 25.23
C TRP A 979 -11.07 19.93 26.37
N ALA A 980 -11.78 18.86 26.73
CA ALA A 980 -11.38 17.94 27.79
C ALA A 980 -10.82 16.61 27.25
N ASN A 981 -11.48 16.00 26.27
CA ASN A 981 -11.09 14.73 25.72
C ASN A 981 -9.84 14.86 24.81
N ARG A 982 -8.73 14.24 25.22
CA ARG A 982 -7.48 14.18 24.43
C ARG A 982 -7.32 12.90 23.60
N ALA A 983 -8.19 11.91 23.78
CA ALA A 983 -8.15 10.62 23.09
C ALA A 983 -8.89 10.68 21.73
N THR A 984 -8.48 11.62 20.89
CA THR A 984 -9.24 12.03 19.69
C THR A 984 -8.52 11.72 18.38
N GLY A 985 -7.41 10.98 18.44
CA GLY A 985 -6.57 10.63 17.29
C GLY A 985 -7.20 9.62 16.31
N LEU A 986 -8.37 9.08 16.64
CA LEU A 986 -9.11 8.19 15.76
C LEU A 986 -9.98 9.00 14.80
N VAL A 987 -9.60 8.97 13.53
CA VAL A 987 -10.34 9.44 12.35
C VAL A 987 -10.40 8.29 11.32
N ASN A 988 -11.35 8.33 10.39
CA ASN A 988 -11.66 7.28 9.41
C ASN A 988 -12.31 5.97 9.93
N ASP A 989 -12.83 5.96 11.15
CA ASP A 989 -13.61 4.85 11.72
C ASP A 989 -14.98 5.34 12.21
N VAL A 990 -16.01 5.10 11.39
CA VAL A 990 -17.40 5.54 11.63
C VAL A 990 -17.92 5.13 13.03
N PRO A 991 -17.75 3.87 13.49
CA PRO A 991 -18.19 3.49 14.83
C PRO A 991 -17.43 4.20 15.95
N GLY A 992 -16.10 4.24 15.89
CA GLY A 992 -15.27 4.86 16.92
C GLY A 992 -15.42 6.37 17.03
N GLU A 993 -15.74 7.03 15.92
CA GLU A 993 -16.00 8.46 15.88
C GLU A 993 -17.43 8.82 16.30
N THR A 994 -18.32 7.84 16.34
CA THR A 994 -19.68 7.95 16.87
C THR A 994 -19.76 7.60 18.36
N MET A 995 -18.77 6.91 18.93
CA MET A 995 -18.76 6.56 20.35
C MET A 995 -18.50 7.76 21.26
N LEU A 996 -19.21 7.79 22.40
CA LEU A 996 -18.94 8.70 23.51
C LEU A 996 -17.96 8.07 24.49
N MET A 997 -17.10 8.90 25.09
CA MET A 997 -16.19 8.52 26.17
C MET A 997 -16.43 9.42 27.39
N PRO A 998 -17.53 9.20 28.16
CA PRO A 998 -17.91 10.14 29.21
C PRO A 998 -16.90 10.28 30.36
N ASN A 999 -16.02 9.30 30.52
CA ASN A 999 -14.91 9.35 31.47
C ASN A 999 -13.85 10.41 31.14
N LEU A 1000 -13.84 10.93 29.91
CA LEU A 1000 -12.90 11.94 29.43
C LEU A 1000 -13.55 13.34 29.33
N TRP A 1001 -14.81 13.48 29.71
CA TRP A 1001 -15.52 14.76 29.70
C TRP A 1001 -15.11 15.65 30.88
N GLY A 1002 -15.21 16.96 30.67
CA GLY A 1002 -15.08 17.96 31.73
C GLY A 1002 -16.38 18.13 32.53
N ARG A 1003 -16.44 19.22 33.31
CA ARG A 1003 -17.62 19.63 34.07
C ARG A 1003 -18.18 20.96 33.58
N LEU A 1004 -19.48 20.98 33.30
CA LEU A 1004 -20.29 22.14 32.95
C LEU A 1004 -21.06 22.58 34.20
N GLU A 1005 -20.79 23.78 34.71
CA GLU A 1005 -21.38 24.29 35.95
C GLU A 1005 -22.50 25.30 35.63
N PHE A 1006 -23.75 24.84 35.63
CA PHE A 1006 -24.92 25.68 35.34
C PHE A 1006 -25.28 26.53 36.56
N ALA A 1007 -25.44 27.84 36.34
CA ALA A 1007 -25.89 28.77 37.37
C ALA A 1007 -27.33 28.48 37.83
N GLU A 1008 -27.72 29.02 39.00
CA GLU A 1008 -29.11 28.95 39.50
C GLU A 1008 -30.08 29.82 38.71
#